data_AF-A0A3M7MWB5-F1
#
_entry.id   AF-A0A3M7MWB5-F1
#
_cell.length_a   1.000
_cell.length_b   1.000
_cell.length_c   1.000
_cell.angle_alpha   90.00
_cell.angle_beta   90.00
_cell.angle_gamma   90.00
#
_symmetry.space_group_name_H-M   'P 1'
#
loop_
_entity.id
_entity.type
_entity.pdbx_description
1 polymer ?
#
loop_
_entity_poly.entity_id
_entity_poly.type
_entity_poly.pdbx_seq_one_letter_code
_entity_poly.pdbx_strand_id
1 'polypeptide(L)'
;MLRTPDELEKITSLKAEIGRQKGDVDSRLREGLKEHLEATQQGMSTLAEGQKLVGQIKEEMKTIHDLCEQAQSIRKNFPQIDYLAHVHRNFEATRAMQAGLDNFERDCALVQKLLEQDAAEPEVQTNLLEAHMRLTRLRDFRDEALDQIRKARDDSLERTLLDLFERLDAIIELFDDNVGFICMRLIDFVQNDMNGTVVRLAIVIAAEEKNDDRVRALQDAQKDHQDLVSKFTSFTIGPKSIRGYKEKFLQAIEAVVQNKLTTTSQDFKEDASRLDKHTKWYFNDLFVCRQGMQTLFPRKWSIFKTYTDIYHKAMRDFLLAYVDSPELRPPEMLAIVAYVDTYYDKMNKLGVGRDDLKAHVIDGREGELIRDYRNLITKALNEWIDRMYVADRANFTQRSVDAIDQDTSGHFRTKTMADMWRMLGEQIRFAGDSEREDVVEGVLASIFSALKSRQRQWERLIDDETARYKNPTPELTETLQPFQDWLLAIANDQIACVDDAPADVDDPTAQAGFLSRFKNNFSKLPTPPSAKFMTTGGNAELDNIRDGYVDLATHCINRFVSLIFTVDFRTILSDLFVPGKWYDQQAMSRIVTTFDDYVGDYKDVLHPSLLDILIEEMSDALLVHYLAALRTNRGVKFRRGEPFAAKFREDVVAAFGFFEKYPEAFNDTIKPKWKAVNFTVQLLEAEKALVPSVYEQFKTEFWDLHLSWVEGVLKTRDEWDRTMISAVKRAAAATYTGRGMETVMGKVSLAKAVKKAVKKSSSMLLKSAGPLSILLAASRLAVTALAGPVSSPSGDLSERGGGKITPKVVIISMFKYEEAAWKGIDEFNIYAHNITVPGMSPLFPDVHCSADYQGESEINAAGSVAALAFSQKFDLKKTYFMIAGIAGVNPEQATLGSVTFARYAVQVALQYEFDARDLPANFSTGYIPLGSDLPGEYPDNIYGTEVFEVSTALRDIAISFASTASLNDSDTAQTYRALYSPVSSYAAGASPPSVVGCDVATSDVYYSGDILSEAFENTTHIWTNGSGVYCTTAQEDNASLSALVRSTLHGKTDFSRIIVMRTASDFDRPPPSVSALDNLLYVDQGGFDPAINNIYFAGIKVVEGILEGWHSTFEAGIKPTNYIGDIFNTLGGKPDYGRPSEFINPSARKRSPVRRSVRMPRAR
;
A
#
# COMPACT_ATOMS: atom_id res chain seq x y z
N MET A 1 -24.68 -23.30 2.45
CA MET A 1 -25.11 -24.64 2.93
C MET A 1 -26.27 -25.18 2.08
N LEU A 2 -26.26 -25.01 0.75
CA LEU A 2 -27.11 -25.73 -0.20
C LEU A 2 -26.28 -25.78 -1.49
N ARG A 3 -25.96 -26.97 -1.99
CA ARG A 3 -25.05 -27.18 -3.15
C ARG A 3 -25.74 -27.88 -4.31
N THR A 4 -26.99 -28.32 -4.18
CA THR A 4 -27.72 -28.98 -5.28
C THR A 4 -29.16 -28.45 -5.45
N PRO A 5 -29.71 -28.46 -6.69
CA PRO A 5 -31.05 -27.94 -6.98
C PRO A 5 -32.19 -28.64 -6.23
N ASP A 6 -32.04 -29.93 -5.92
CA ASP A 6 -33.04 -30.71 -5.16
C ASP A 6 -33.16 -30.26 -3.69
N GLU A 7 -32.19 -29.50 -3.17
CA GLU A 7 -32.24 -28.95 -1.81
C GLU A 7 -33.09 -27.67 -1.70
N LEU A 8 -33.56 -27.10 -2.83
CA LEU A 8 -34.54 -26.00 -2.83
C LEU A 8 -35.88 -26.42 -2.22
N GLU A 9 -36.28 -27.68 -2.35
CA GLU A 9 -37.51 -28.21 -1.74
C GLU A 9 -37.44 -28.21 -0.19
N LYS A 10 -36.23 -28.21 0.38
CA LYS A 10 -36.00 -28.15 1.85
C LYS A 10 -36.00 -26.73 2.41
N ILE A 11 -36.04 -25.69 1.56
CA ILE A 11 -36.05 -24.29 2.02
C ILE A 11 -37.33 -23.98 2.81
N THR A 12 -38.47 -24.54 2.40
CA THR A 12 -39.75 -24.36 3.09
C THR A 12 -39.73 -24.96 4.49
N SER A 13 -39.12 -26.13 4.67
CA SER A 13 -38.95 -26.74 5.99
C SER A 13 -37.92 -25.99 6.84
N LEU A 14 -36.80 -25.56 6.25
CA LEU A 14 -35.78 -24.75 6.95
C LEU A 14 -36.33 -23.39 7.37
N LYS A 15 -37.17 -22.75 6.54
CA LYS A 15 -37.84 -21.49 6.88
C LYS A 15 -38.85 -21.68 8.01
N ALA A 16 -39.56 -22.80 8.03
CA ALA A 16 -40.44 -23.16 9.15
C ALA A 16 -39.65 -23.46 10.44
N GLU A 17 -38.50 -24.12 10.34
CA GLU A 17 -37.63 -24.43 11.48
C GLU A 17 -36.96 -23.18 12.05
N ILE A 18 -36.41 -22.30 11.20
CA ILE A 18 -35.87 -20.99 11.59
C ILE A 18 -36.98 -20.11 12.17
N GLY A 19 -38.19 -20.14 11.60
CA GLY A 19 -39.35 -19.44 12.15
C GLY A 19 -39.71 -19.90 13.56
N ARG A 20 -39.62 -21.21 13.82
CA ARG A 20 -39.87 -21.80 15.13
C ARG A 20 -38.75 -21.46 16.13
N GLN A 21 -37.49 -21.55 15.72
CA GLN A 21 -36.34 -21.13 16.53
C GLN A 21 -36.40 -19.63 16.88
N LYS A 22 -36.77 -18.78 15.92
CA LYS A 22 -37.00 -17.36 16.16
C LYS A 22 -38.13 -17.14 17.17
N GLY A 23 -39.24 -17.88 17.07
CA GLY A 23 -40.34 -17.82 18.03
C GLY A 23 -39.92 -18.20 19.46
N ASP A 24 -39.12 -19.24 19.61
CA ASP A 24 -38.58 -19.66 20.92
C ASP A 24 -37.61 -18.63 21.49
N VAL A 25 -36.73 -18.06 20.65
CA VAL A 25 -35.80 -16.99 21.05
C VAL A 25 -36.56 -15.73 21.46
N ASP A 26 -37.56 -15.31 20.70
CA ASP A 26 -38.40 -14.15 21.02
C ASP A 26 -39.19 -14.37 22.33
N SER A 27 -39.65 -15.60 22.59
CA SER A 27 -40.32 -15.95 23.86
C SER A 27 -39.36 -15.84 25.04
N ARG A 28 -38.14 -16.40 24.93
CA ARG A 28 -37.10 -16.32 25.96
C ARG A 28 -36.64 -14.88 26.19
N LEU A 29 -36.50 -14.09 25.12
CA LEU A 29 -36.16 -12.67 25.23
C LEU A 29 -37.27 -11.88 25.93
N ARG A 30 -38.54 -12.17 25.68
CA ARG A 30 -39.66 -11.54 26.40
C ARG A 30 -39.68 -11.90 27.87
N GLU A 31 -39.42 -13.16 28.20
CA GLU A 31 -39.35 -13.63 29.58
C GLU A 31 -38.16 -13.00 30.33
N GLY A 32 -36.97 -13.01 29.73
CA GLY A 32 -35.79 -12.35 30.29
C GLY A 32 -35.93 -10.82 30.40
N LEU A 33 -36.58 -10.17 29.43
CA LEU A 33 -36.88 -8.73 29.51
C LEU A 33 -37.86 -8.43 30.65
N LYS A 34 -38.84 -9.31 30.88
CA LYS A 34 -39.80 -9.17 31.98
C LYS A 34 -39.10 -9.34 33.33
N GLU A 35 -38.26 -10.36 33.51
CA GLU A 35 -37.47 -10.54 34.72
C GLU A 35 -36.54 -9.35 34.99
N HIS A 36 -35.86 -8.84 33.95
CA HIS A 36 -35.02 -7.65 34.10
C HIS A 36 -35.82 -6.40 34.47
N LEU A 37 -37.02 -6.22 33.92
CA LEU A 37 -37.90 -5.10 34.29
C LEU A 37 -38.40 -5.22 35.73
N GLU A 38 -38.79 -6.42 36.16
CA GLU A 38 -39.22 -6.69 37.53
C GLU A 38 -38.07 -6.50 38.54
N ALA A 39 -36.87 -6.98 38.22
CA ALA A 39 -35.67 -6.77 39.02
C ALA A 39 -35.27 -5.29 39.08
N THR A 40 -35.40 -4.54 37.98
CA THR A 40 -35.12 -3.10 37.96
C THR A 40 -36.16 -2.33 38.78
N GLN A 41 -37.43 -2.74 38.70
CA GLN A 41 -38.51 -2.13 39.48
C GLN A 41 -38.38 -2.41 40.98
N GLN A 42 -38.04 -3.64 41.37
CA GLN A 42 -37.68 -3.97 42.75
C GLN A 42 -36.42 -3.23 43.19
N GLY A 43 -35.40 -3.14 42.35
CA GLY A 43 -34.19 -2.36 42.62
C GLY A 43 -34.51 -0.89 42.90
N MET A 44 -35.38 -0.29 42.10
CA MET A 44 -35.87 1.08 42.31
C MET A 44 -36.69 1.24 43.59
N SER A 45 -37.56 0.28 43.94
CA SER A 45 -38.33 0.37 45.18
C SER A 45 -37.43 0.25 46.40
N THR A 46 -36.48 -0.69 46.39
CA THR A 46 -35.51 -0.88 47.48
C THR A 46 -34.60 0.34 47.63
N LEU A 47 -34.22 1.00 46.53
CA LEU A 47 -33.46 2.25 46.56
C LEU A 47 -34.28 3.41 47.14
N ALA A 48 -35.56 3.52 46.76
CA ALA A 48 -36.46 4.54 47.30
C ALA A 48 -36.71 4.32 48.81
N GLU A 49 -36.90 3.08 49.23
CA GLU A 49 -37.01 2.71 50.64
C GLU A 49 -35.72 2.97 51.40
N GLY A 50 -34.56 2.59 50.85
CA GLY A 50 -33.26 2.87 51.43
C GLY A 50 -33.00 4.37 51.59
N GLN A 51 -33.38 5.17 50.59
CA GLN A 51 -33.25 6.62 50.65
C GLN A 51 -34.17 7.24 51.73
N LYS A 52 -35.38 6.69 51.90
CA LYS A 52 -36.28 7.07 53.00
C LYS A 52 -35.70 6.68 54.36
N LEU A 53 -35.14 5.48 54.49
CA LEU A 53 -34.56 4.95 55.73
C LEU A 53 -33.30 5.74 56.13
N VAL A 54 -32.44 6.08 55.17
CA VAL A 54 -31.28 6.96 55.39
C VAL A 54 -31.74 8.38 55.78
N GLY A 55 -32.82 8.88 55.19
CA GLY A 55 -33.46 10.14 55.60
C GLY A 55 -33.92 10.09 57.06
N GLN A 56 -34.58 9.01 57.47
CA GLN A 56 -35.01 8.78 58.85
C GLN A 56 -33.82 8.66 59.81
N ILE A 57 -32.80 7.88 59.48
CA ILE A 57 -31.57 7.76 60.27
C ILE A 57 -30.89 9.13 60.42
N LYS A 58 -30.90 9.96 59.37
CA LYS A 58 -30.34 11.30 59.43
C LYS A 58 -31.13 12.22 60.38
N GLU A 59 -32.46 12.15 60.36
CA GLU A 59 -33.28 12.87 61.34
C GLU A 59 -33.07 12.33 62.76
N GLU A 60 -33.04 11.02 62.95
CA GLU A 60 -32.78 10.40 64.25
C GLU A 60 -31.39 10.77 64.79
N MET A 61 -30.35 10.71 63.96
CA MET A 61 -29.00 11.15 64.31
C MET A 61 -28.95 12.64 64.63
N LYS A 62 -29.73 13.48 63.92
CA LYS A 62 -29.86 14.89 64.25
C LYS A 62 -30.53 15.07 65.61
N THR A 63 -31.62 14.37 65.90
CA THR A 63 -32.23 14.43 67.23
C THR A 63 -31.32 13.89 68.34
N ILE A 64 -30.54 12.84 68.09
CA ILE A 64 -29.55 12.34 69.05
C ILE A 64 -28.44 13.38 69.25
N HIS A 65 -27.99 14.05 68.19
CA HIS A 65 -27.00 15.12 68.27
C HIS A 65 -27.56 16.31 69.06
N ASP A 66 -28.77 16.75 68.76
CA ASP A 66 -29.46 17.84 69.47
C ASP A 66 -29.70 17.48 70.94
N LEU A 67 -30.04 16.22 71.25
CA LEU A 67 -30.16 15.71 72.62
C LEU A 67 -28.80 15.63 73.33
N CYS A 68 -27.74 15.26 72.63
CA CYS A 68 -26.37 15.27 73.16
C CYS A 68 -25.88 16.70 73.41
N GLU A 69 -26.18 17.65 72.53
CA GLU A 69 -25.85 19.08 72.68
C GLU A 69 -26.65 19.69 73.84
N GLN A 70 -27.93 19.36 73.96
CA GLN A 70 -28.77 19.75 75.10
C GLN A 70 -28.25 19.11 76.41
N ALA A 71 -27.86 17.83 76.41
CA ALA A 71 -27.26 17.18 77.57
C ALA A 71 -25.87 17.75 77.95
N GLN A 72 -25.08 18.17 76.95
CA GLN A 72 -23.82 18.89 77.12
C GLN A 72 -24.06 20.26 77.77
N SER A 73 -25.15 20.96 77.40
CA SER A 73 -25.50 22.26 78.00
C SER A 73 -26.01 22.16 79.45
N ILE A 74 -26.60 21.02 79.84
CA ILE A 74 -27.22 20.80 81.16
C ILE A 74 -26.19 20.43 82.25
N ARG A 75 -25.05 19.82 81.90
CA ARG A 75 -23.99 19.46 82.88
C ARG A 75 -22.82 20.44 82.84
N LYS A 76 -22.86 21.47 83.69
CA LYS A 76 -21.80 22.50 83.85
C LYS A 76 -20.35 21.99 84.02
N ASN A 77 -20.15 20.75 84.48
CA ASN A 77 -18.81 20.19 84.76
C ASN A 77 -18.33 19.15 83.71
N PHE A 78 -19.08 18.90 82.63
CA PHE A 78 -18.68 17.92 81.62
C PHE A 78 -17.39 18.28 80.85
N PRO A 79 -17.11 19.56 80.49
CA PRO A 79 -15.85 19.92 79.83
C PRO A 79 -14.62 19.62 80.68
N GLN A 80 -14.75 19.67 82.01
CA GLN A 80 -13.66 19.38 82.95
C GLN A 80 -13.42 17.87 83.07
N ILE A 81 -14.47 17.05 83.00
CA ILE A 81 -14.37 15.58 82.99
C ILE A 81 -13.81 15.09 81.66
N ASP A 82 -14.23 15.68 80.55
CA ASP A 82 -13.71 15.38 79.21
C ASP A 82 -12.21 15.75 79.12
N TYR A 83 -11.84 16.94 79.62
CA TYR A 83 -10.44 17.33 79.76
C TYR A 83 -9.65 16.35 80.65
N LEU A 84 -10.19 15.93 81.80
CA LEU A 84 -9.55 14.95 82.67
C LEU A 84 -9.39 13.57 81.99
N ALA A 85 -10.38 13.12 81.22
CA ALA A 85 -10.32 11.86 80.47
C ALA A 85 -9.31 11.93 79.32
N HIS A 86 -9.22 13.07 78.63
CA HIS A 86 -8.17 13.34 77.64
C HIS A 86 -6.77 13.34 78.25
N VAL A 87 -6.61 13.99 79.41
CA VAL A 87 -5.35 13.99 80.16
C VAL A 87 -4.98 12.57 80.59
N HIS A 88 -5.91 11.78 81.13
CA HIS A 88 -5.66 10.39 81.53
C HIS A 88 -5.24 9.50 80.35
N ARG A 89 -5.95 9.58 79.20
CA ARG A 89 -5.60 8.84 77.99
C ARG A 89 -4.22 9.20 77.46
N ASN A 90 -3.87 10.48 77.50
CA ASN A 90 -2.55 10.94 77.09
C ASN A 90 -1.47 10.40 78.04
N PHE A 91 -1.71 10.40 79.36
CA PHE A 91 -0.78 9.80 80.33
C PHE A 91 -0.59 8.29 80.14
N GLU A 92 -1.67 7.55 79.88
CA GLU A 92 -1.58 6.12 79.57
C GLU A 92 -0.79 5.86 78.27
N ALA A 93 -1.03 6.65 77.23
CA ALA A 93 -0.29 6.58 75.97
C ALA A 93 1.20 6.89 76.15
N THR A 94 1.54 7.94 76.92
CA THR A 94 2.94 8.28 77.24
C THR A 94 3.62 7.19 78.06
N ARG A 95 2.91 6.58 79.03
CA ARG A 95 3.44 5.46 79.82
C ARG A 95 3.67 4.21 78.98
N ALA A 96 2.78 3.92 78.04
CA ALA A 96 2.94 2.81 77.10
C ALA A 96 4.13 3.06 76.15
N MET A 97 4.30 4.30 75.67
CA MET A 97 5.43 4.71 74.84
C MET A 97 6.77 4.58 75.57
N GLN A 98 6.84 5.02 76.82
CA GLN A 98 8.03 4.86 77.67
C GLN A 98 8.39 3.37 77.87
N ALA A 99 7.40 2.55 78.23
CA ALA A 99 7.61 1.11 78.43
C ALA A 99 8.03 0.40 77.13
N GLY A 100 7.57 0.88 75.97
CA GLY A 100 8.00 0.42 74.65
C GLY A 100 9.46 0.74 74.38
N LEU A 101 9.90 1.98 74.62
CA LEU A 101 11.30 2.41 74.44
C LEU A 101 12.26 1.64 75.38
N ASP A 102 11.87 1.41 76.64
CA ASP A 102 12.70 0.68 77.62
C ASP A 102 12.92 -0.80 77.28
N ASN A 103 12.02 -1.41 76.51
CA ASN A 103 12.09 -2.82 76.10
C ASN A 103 12.54 -3.01 74.65
N PHE A 104 12.53 -1.95 73.83
CA PHE A 104 12.81 -1.99 72.39
C PHE A 104 14.15 -2.65 72.05
N GLU A 105 15.22 -2.30 72.76
CA GLU A 105 16.56 -2.86 72.50
C GLU A 105 16.62 -4.38 72.76
N ARG A 106 15.96 -4.83 73.83
CA ARG A 106 15.89 -6.25 74.19
C ARG A 106 15.06 -7.05 73.19
N ASP A 107 13.95 -6.49 72.72
CA ASP A 107 13.09 -7.13 71.72
C ASP A 107 13.77 -7.21 70.35
N CYS A 108 14.51 -6.17 69.93
CA CYS A 108 15.34 -6.20 68.72
C CYS A 108 16.40 -7.31 68.77
N ALA A 109 17.15 -7.41 69.88
CA ALA A 109 18.18 -8.43 70.04
C ALA A 109 17.61 -9.87 69.98
N LEU A 110 16.40 -10.06 70.49
CA LEU A 110 15.72 -11.36 70.45
C LEU A 110 15.27 -11.73 69.02
N VAL A 111 14.71 -10.78 68.26
CA VAL A 111 14.33 -11.02 66.86
C VAL A 111 15.57 -11.32 66.01
N GLN A 112 16.65 -10.55 66.20
CA GLN A 112 17.92 -10.78 65.52
C GLN A 112 18.43 -12.21 65.75
N LYS A 113 18.42 -12.68 67.01
CA LYS A 113 18.84 -14.06 67.34
C LYS A 113 17.99 -15.13 66.66
N LEU A 114 16.67 -14.94 66.59
CA LEU A 114 15.77 -15.91 65.92
C LEU A 114 16.06 -15.98 64.42
N LEU A 115 16.37 -14.86 63.78
CA LEU A 115 16.66 -14.81 62.35
C LEU A 115 18.06 -15.32 62.00
N GLU A 116 19.06 -15.08 62.86
CA GLU A 116 20.40 -15.66 62.72
C GLU A 116 20.36 -17.19 62.85
N GLN A 117 19.49 -17.73 63.71
CA GLN A 117 19.26 -19.17 63.82
C GLN A 117 18.61 -19.75 62.56
N ASP A 118 17.64 -19.06 61.97
CA ASP A 118 17.02 -19.47 60.71
C ASP A 118 17.99 -19.32 59.52
N ALA A 119 18.93 -18.37 59.55
CA ALA A 119 19.97 -18.21 58.53
C ALA A 119 21.01 -19.35 58.55
N ALA A 120 21.21 -20.00 59.71
CA ALA A 120 22.09 -21.18 59.84
C ALA A 120 21.48 -22.44 59.21
N GLU A 121 20.14 -22.53 59.15
CA GLU A 121 19.39 -23.62 58.53
C GLU A 121 18.38 -23.06 57.48
N PRO A 122 18.87 -22.59 56.32
CA PRO A 122 18.07 -21.80 55.38
C PRO A 122 16.92 -22.58 54.71
N GLU A 123 16.91 -23.91 54.78
CA GLU A 123 15.89 -24.78 54.16
C GLU A 123 14.67 -25.03 55.07
N VAL A 124 14.86 -25.00 56.40
CA VAL A 124 13.83 -25.40 57.37
C VAL A 124 13.14 -24.19 58.01
N GLN A 125 13.88 -23.11 58.31
CA GLN A 125 13.40 -21.83 58.87
C GLN A 125 12.20 -21.94 59.83
N THR A 126 12.43 -22.52 61.01
CA THR A 126 11.37 -22.77 62.02
C THR A 126 10.83 -21.53 62.68
N ASN A 127 11.66 -20.49 62.82
CA ASN A 127 11.33 -19.32 63.62
C ASN A 127 10.70 -18.18 62.81
N LEU A 128 10.57 -18.35 61.50
CA LEU A 128 10.09 -17.33 60.55
C LEU A 128 8.77 -16.66 60.96
N LEU A 129 7.79 -17.44 61.45
CA LEU A 129 6.49 -16.91 61.89
C LEU A 129 6.59 -16.11 63.19
N GLU A 130 7.40 -16.58 64.15
CA GLU A 130 7.59 -15.90 65.42
C GLU A 130 8.39 -14.60 65.23
N ALA A 131 9.42 -14.66 64.40
CA ALA A 131 10.21 -13.50 64.03
C ALA A 131 9.35 -12.47 63.29
N HIS A 132 8.50 -12.89 62.34
CA HIS A 132 7.57 -12.00 61.64
C HIS A 132 6.58 -11.28 62.58
N MET A 133 5.97 -12.01 63.52
CA MET A 133 5.03 -11.43 64.47
C MET A 133 5.70 -10.38 65.37
N ARG A 134 6.90 -10.69 65.90
CA ARG A 134 7.65 -9.78 66.77
C ARG A 134 8.19 -8.58 65.99
N LEU A 135 8.71 -8.79 64.79
CA LEU A 135 9.18 -7.73 63.90
C LEU A 135 8.04 -6.78 63.50
N THR A 136 6.85 -7.30 63.23
CA THR A 136 5.67 -6.49 62.93
C THR A 136 5.29 -5.57 64.10
N ARG A 137 5.35 -6.06 65.35
CA ARG A 137 5.09 -5.22 66.53
C ARG A 137 6.12 -4.11 66.70
N LEU A 138 7.39 -4.40 66.45
CA LEU A 138 8.47 -3.40 66.52
C LEU A 138 8.32 -2.33 65.43
N ARG A 139 7.94 -2.73 64.21
CA ARG A 139 7.64 -1.81 63.10
C ARG A 139 6.42 -0.94 63.39
N ASP A 140 5.34 -1.52 63.91
CA ASP A 140 4.12 -0.77 64.28
C ASP A 140 4.40 0.24 65.40
N PHE A 141 5.23 -0.13 66.38
CA PHE A 141 5.68 0.77 67.44
C PHE A 141 6.53 1.93 66.90
N ARG A 142 7.49 1.67 66.01
CA ARG A 142 8.28 2.70 65.31
C ARG A 142 7.38 3.67 64.56
N ASP A 143 6.44 3.15 63.77
CA ASP A 143 5.56 3.97 62.92
C ASP A 143 4.60 4.83 63.78
N GLU A 144 4.13 4.32 64.92
CA GLU A 144 3.34 5.09 65.89
C GLU A 144 4.17 6.20 66.57
N ALA A 145 5.40 5.87 66.98
CA ALA A 145 6.32 6.80 67.61
C ALA A 145 6.66 7.99 66.69
N LEU A 146 6.99 7.70 65.42
CA LEU A 146 7.31 8.72 64.43
C LEU A 146 6.10 9.58 64.06
N ASP A 147 4.90 9.00 63.95
CA ASP A 147 3.68 9.77 63.68
C ASP A 147 3.33 10.75 64.82
N GLN A 148 3.53 10.35 66.08
CA GLN A 148 3.30 11.23 67.23
C GLN A 148 4.27 12.43 67.26
N ILE A 149 5.55 12.22 66.96
CA ILE A 149 6.54 13.32 66.91
C ILE A 149 6.31 14.23 65.70
N ARG A 150 5.99 13.66 64.51
CA ARG A 150 5.66 14.44 63.32
C ARG A 150 4.44 15.33 63.52
N LYS A 151 3.45 14.87 64.30
CA LYS A 151 2.31 15.69 64.73
C LYS A 151 2.71 16.80 65.70
N ALA A 152 3.69 16.54 66.58
CA ALA A 152 4.21 17.53 67.53
C ALA A 152 5.14 18.58 66.89
N ARG A 153 5.63 18.35 65.65
CA ARG A 153 6.53 19.23 64.88
C ARG A 153 7.84 19.54 65.61
N ASP A 154 8.44 18.54 66.25
CA ASP A 154 9.76 18.64 66.87
C ASP A 154 10.80 17.83 66.08
N ASP A 155 11.48 18.52 65.17
CA ASP A 155 12.47 17.92 64.26
C ASP A 155 13.71 17.37 65.01
N SER A 156 14.00 17.88 66.21
CA SER A 156 15.16 17.46 66.99
C SER A 156 14.97 16.08 67.62
N LEU A 157 13.78 15.82 68.16
CA LEU A 157 13.39 14.54 68.75
C LEU A 157 13.10 13.48 67.68
N GLU A 158 12.63 13.87 66.49
CA GLU A 158 12.47 12.95 65.36
C GLU A 158 13.81 12.32 64.99
N ARG A 159 14.88 13.14 64.93
CA ARG A 159 16.22 12.65 64.62
C ARG A 159 16.76 11.67 65.68
N THR A 160 16.55 11.96 66.96
CA THR A 160 16.95 11.06 68.06
C THR A 160 16.18 9.72 68.03
N LEU A 161 14.89 9.72 67.65
CA LEU A 161 14.15 8.48 67.46
C LEU A 161 14.63 7.69 66.25
N LEU A 162 14.95 8.34 65.14
CA LEU A 162 15.49 7.67 63.95
C LEU A 162 16.82 6.98 64.28
N ASP A 163 17.71 7.64 65.03
CA ASP A 163 18.98 7.05 65.49
C ASP A 163 18.75 5.83 66.40
N LEU A 164 17.74 5.86 67.26
CA LEU A 164 17.38 4.72 68.12
C LEU A 164 16.83 3.52 67.32
N PHE A 165 16.12 3.80 66.22
CA PHE A 165 15.47 2.81 65.37
C PHE A 165 16.35 2.24 64.27
N GLU A 166 17.55 2.79 64.01
CA GLU A 166 18.49 2.32 62.98
C GLU A 166 18.79 0.82 63.07
N ARG A 167 18.92 0.27 64.28
CA ARG A 167 19.15 -1.18 64.50
C ARG A 167 18.02 -2.06 64.01
N LEU A 168 16.79 -1.54 63.94
CA LEU A 168 15.65 -2.28 63.42
C LEU A 168 15.78 -2.47 61.91
N ASP A 169 16.31 -1.50 61.18
CA ASP A 169 16.41 -1.57 59.72
C ASP A 169 17.37 -2.69 59.26
N ALA A 170 18.49 -2.90 59.95
CA ALA A 170 19.38 -4.04 59.69
C ALA A 170 18.70 -5.41 59.93
N ILE A 171 17.83 -5.50 60.94
CA ILE A 171 17.04 -6.73 61.23
C ILE A 171 15.97 -6.94 60.15
N ILE A 172 15.40 -5.86 59.63
CA ILE A 172 14.44 -5.88 58.52
C ILE A 172 15.09 -6.43 57.25
N GLU A 173 16.30 -5.98 56.91
CA GLU A 173 17.04 -6.48 55.76
C GLU A 173 17.31 -7.98 55.86
N LEU A 174 17.78 -8.45 57.03
CA LEU A 174 18.06 -9.87 57.25
C LEU A 174 16.80 -10.75 57.15
N PHE A 175 15.64 -10.24 57.58
CA PHE A 175 14.36 -10.91 57.36
C PHE A 175 13.96 -10.93 55.88
N ASP A 176 14.13 -9.82 55.16
CA ASP A 176 13.81 -9.71 53.74
C ASP A 176 14.69 -10.65 52.89
N ASP A 177 15.97 -10.82 53.24
CA ASP A 177 16.88 -11.77 52.59
C ASP A 177 16.42 -13.22 52.77
N ASN A 178 16.03 -13.61 53.99
CA ASN A 178 15.52 -14.96 54.27
C ASN A 178 14.22 -15.25 53.50
N VAL A 179 13.31 -14.27 53.42
CA VAL A 179 12.08 -14.37 52.64
C VAL A 179 12.40 -14.46 51.13
N GLY A 180 13.33 -13.62 50.64
CA GLY A 180 13.77 -13.61 49.24
C GLY A 180 14.39 -14.93 48.80
N PHE A 181 15.23 -15.52 49.65
CA PHE A 181 15.85 -16.83 49.40
C PHE A 181 14.80 -17.94 49.20
N ILE A 182 13.77 -18.00 50.04
CA ILE A 182 12.68 -18.97 49.86
C ILE A 182 11.91 -18.69 48.57
N CYS A 183 11.56 -17.42 48.30
CA CYS A 183 10.80 -17.04 47.10
C CYS A 183 11.49 -17.46 45.80
N MET A 184 12.82 -17.37 45.73
CA MET A 184 13.60 -17.73 44.54
C MET A 184 13.73 -19.25 44.31
N ARG A 185 13.46 -20.10 45.31
CA ARG A 185 13.65 -21.56 45.24
C ARG A 185 12.38 -22.38 45.51
N LEU A 186 11.21 -21.77 45.38
CA LEU A 186 9.92 -22.41 45.69
C LEU A 186 9.69 -23.74 44.95
N ILE A 187 10.08 -23.81 43.67
CA ILE A 187 9.90 -25.01 42.85
C ILE A 187 10.77 -26.16 43.39
N ASP A 188 12.01 -25.86 43.79
CA ASP A 188 12.93 -26.83 44.35
C ASP A 188 12.46 -27.32 45.73
N PHE A 189 11.91 -26.42 46.56
CA PHE A 189 11.32 -26.79 47.86
C PHE A 189 10.11 -27.72 47.72
N VAL A 190 9.26 -27.51 46.70
CA VAL A 190 8.12 -28.39 46.42
C VAL A 190 8.58 -29.73 45.84
N GLN A 191 9.62 -29.75 45.01
CA GLN A 191 10.20 -31.00 44.48
C GLN A 191 10.87 -31.86 45.57
N ASN A 192 11.41 -31.24 46.61
CA ASN A 192 12.07 -31.90 47.74
C ASN A 192 11.13 -32.18 48.93
N ASP A 193 9.81 -32.11 48.75
CA ASP A 193 8.77 -32.35 49.79
C ASP A 193 8.86 -31.44 51.05
N MET A 194 9.52 -30.27 50.94
CA MET A 194 9.69 -29.31 52.03
C MET A 194 8.46 -28.38 52.19
N ASN A 195 7.29 -29.00 52.36
CA ASN A 195 5.99 -28.31 52.38
C ASN A 195 5.83 -27.35 53.57
N GLY A 196 6.52 -27.62 54.69
CA GLY A 196 6.43 -26.81 55.91
C GLY A 196 6.94 -25.37 55.73
N THR A 197 8.06 -25.20 55.03
CA THR A 197 8.68 -23.89 54.78
C THR A 197 7.81 -23.05 53.83
N VAL A 198 7.26 -23.69 52.79
CA VAL A 198 6.35 -23.05 51.81
C VAL A 198 5.07 -22.54 52.48
N VAL A 199 4.48 -23.32 53.38
CA VAL A 199 3.26 -22.92 54.11
C VAL A 199 3.54 -21.75 55.06
N ARG A 200 4.68 -21.74 55.77
CA ARG A 200 5.06 -20.62 56.65
C ARG A 200 5.24 -19.33 55.85
N LEU A 201 5.92 -19.38 54.71
CA LEU A 201 6.05 -18.24 53.80
C LEU A 201 4.68 -17.75 53.32
N ALA A 202 3.80 -18.65 52.89
CA ALA A 202 2.46 -18.29 52.43
C ALA A 202 1.64 -17.59 53.53
N ILE A 203 1.78 -18.02 54.79
CA ILE A 203 1.13 -17.39 55.95
C ILE A 203 1.68 -15.98 56.18
N VAL A 204 3.02 -15.78 56.13
CA VAL A 204 3.65 -14.47 56.28
C VAL A 204 3.13 -13.49 55.23
N ILE A 205 3.18 -13.88 53.95
CA ILE A 205 2.75 -13.01 52.84
C ILE A 205 1.23 -12.73 52.91
N ALA A 206 0.41 -13.72 53.30
CA ALA A 206 -1.04 -13.51 53.47
C ALA A 206 -1.38 -12.59 54.64
N ALA A 207 -0.61 -12.66 55.73
CA ALA A 207 -0.75 -11.74 56.86
C ALA A 207 -0.37 -10.31 56.47
N GLU A 208 0.72 -10.14 55.71
CA GLU A 208 1.14 -8.82 55.22
C GLU A 208 0.19 -8.24 54.17
N GLU A 209 -0.34 -9.05 53.24
CA GLU A 209 -1.38 -8.59 52.29
C GLU A 209 -2.59 -8.00 53.02
N LYS A 210 -3.04 -8.69 54.08
CA LYS A 210 -4.17 -8.23 54.90
C LYS A 210 -3.86 -6.92 55.65
N ASN A 211 -2.63 -6.76 56.11
CA ASN A 211 -2.18 -5.52 56.75
C ASN A 211 -2.12 -4.38 55.74
N ASP A 212 -1.51 -4.59 54.57
CA ASP A 212 -1.40 -3.60 53.50
C ASP A 212 -2.78 -3.15 52.97
N ASP A 213 -3.73 -4.08 52.80
CA ASP A 213 -5.10 -3.77 52.40
C ASP A 213 -5.82 -2.90 53.45
N ARG A 214 -5.54 -3.13 54.74
CA ARG A 214 -6.07 -2.31 55.83
C ARG A 214 -5.46 -0.90 55.80
N VAL A 215 -4.17 -0.76 55.55
CA VAL A 215 -3.50 0.55 55.43
C VAL A 215 -4.03 1.33 54.22
N ARG A 216 -4.16 0.67 53.06
CA ARG A 216 -4.67 1.30 51.83
C ARG A 216 -6.09 1.81 52.02
N ALA A 217 -6.96 1.01 52.63
CA ALA A 217 -8.32 1.42 52.95
C ALA A 217 -8.38 2.62 53.92
N LEU A 218 -7.44 2.71 54.87
CA LEU A 218 -7.31 3.85 55.79
C LEU A 218 -6.83 5.12 55.07
N GLN A 219 -5.86 5.01 54.16
CA GLN A 219 -5.36 6.14 53.38
C GLN A 219 -6.42 6.69 52.42
N ASP A 220 -7.17 5.82 51.74
CA ASP A 220 -8.27 6.22 50.85
C ASP A 220 -9.40 6.90 51.64
N ALA A 221 -9.78 6.34 52.79
CA ALA A 221 -10.79 6.94 53.68
C ALA A 221 -10.36 8.32 54.23
N GLN A 222 -9.07 8.51 54.53
CA GLN A 222 -8.53 9.79 54.98
C GLN A 222 -8.51 10.84 53.87
N LYS A 223 -8.29 10.44 52.62
CA LYS A 223 -8.30 11.32 51.45
C LYS A 223 -9.71 11.82 51.11
N ASP A 224 -10.71 10.95 51.23
CA ASP A 224 -12.09 11.28 50.84
C ASP A 224 -12.88 11.98 51.97
N HIS A 225 -12.59 11.67 53.25
CA HIS A 225 -13.37 12.19 54.39
C HIS A 225 -12.52 12.54 55.64
N GLN A 226 -11.68 13.56 55.53
CA GLN A 226 -10.79 14.03 56.61
C GLN A 226 -11.51 14.36 57.94
N ASP A 227 -12.74 14.88 57.88
CA ASP A 227 -13.55 15.28 59.06
C ASP A 227 -14.26 14.12 59.78
N LEU A 228 -14.43 12.97 59.11
CA LEU A 228 -15.01 11.77 59.73
C LEU A 228 -13.93 10.96 60.44
N VAL A 229 -12.75 10.86 59.84
CA VAL A 229 -11.63 10.04 60.35
C VAL A 229 -11.07 10.59 61.65
N SER A 230 -11.05 11.92 61.85
CA SER A 230 -10.61 12.55 63.10
C SER A 230 -11.54 12.30 64.31
N LYS A 231 -12.77 11.84 64.08
CA LYS A 231 -13.80 11.64 65.12
C LYS A 231 -13.83 10.22 65.70
N PHE A 232 -13.16 9.26 65.07
CA PHE A 232 -13.14 7.87 65.53
C PHE A 232 -11.74 7.46 66.00
N THR A 233 -11.52 7.49 67.32
CA THR A 233 -10.25 7.15 67.98
C THR A 233 -9.85 5.67 67.87
N SER A 234 -10.77 4.79 67.43
CA SER A 234 -10.51 3.37 67.19
C SER A 234 -9.77 3.08 65.88
N PHE A 235 -9.65 4.06 64.96
CA PHE A 235 -8.93 3.89 63.68
C PHE A 235 -7.46 4.32 63.75
N THR A 236 -7.03 4.98 64.84
CA THR A 236 -5.67 5.50 65.02
C THR A 236 -4.64 4.48 65.48
N ILE A 237 -5.05 3.24 65.79
CA ILE A 237 -4.16 2.18 66.29
C ILE A 237 -4.07 1.06 65.23
N GLY A 238 -2.92 0.97 64.55
CA GLY A 238 -2.64 -0.04 63.52
C GLY A 238 -1.46 0.34 62.61
N PRO A 239 -1.06 -0.56 61.68
CA PRO A 239 0.04 -0.30 60.74
C PRO A 239 -0.27 0.92 59.87
N LYS A 240 0.73 1.78 59.65
CA LYS A 240 0.58 3.07 58.94
C LYS A 240 1.34 3.11 57.61
N SER A 241 2.23 2.16 57.37
CA SER A 241 3.04 2.05 56.15
C SER A 241 2.67 0.79 55.35
N ILE A 242 2.71 0.91 54.01
CA ILE A 242 2.53 -0.22 53.08
C ILE A 242 3.89 -0.90 52.89
N ARG A 243 3.95 -2.22 53.06
CA ARG A 243 5.21 -2.99 53.03
C ARG A 243 5.46 -3.73 51.71
N GLY A 244 4.40 -4.17 51.01
CA GLY A 244 4.50 -4.64 49.62
C GLY A 244 5.10 -6.04 49.40
N TYR A 245 5.12 -6.91 50.42
CA TYR A 245 5.72 -8.26 50.30
C TYR A 245 5.10 -9.13 49.20
N LYS A 246 3.80 -8.95 48.92
CA LYS A 246 3.12 -9.67 47.84
C LYS A 246 3.66 -9.28 46.46
N GLU A 247 4.02 -8.02 46.25
CA GLU A 247 4.60 -7.54 44.99
C GLU A 247 6.03 -8.07 44.82
N LYS A 248 6.84 -8.01 45.88
CA LYS A 248 8.19 -8.60 45.92
C LYS A 248 8.17 -10.11 45.62
N PHE A 249 7.18 -10.84 46.13
CA PHE A 249 6.98 -12.26 45.83
C PHE A 249 6.70 -12.53 44.34
N LEU A 250 5.82 -11.74 43.70
CA LEU A 250 5.54 -11.87 42.27
C LEU A 250 6.77 -11.54 41.42
N GLN A 251 7.56 -10.52 41.81
CA GLN A 251 8.82 -10.16 41.16
C GLN A 251 9.87 -11.27 41.27
N ALA A 252 9.97 -11.96 42.42
CA ALA A 252 10.89 -13.07 42.59
C ALA A 252 10.55 -14.23 41.62
N ILE A 253 9.26 -14.53 41.41
CA ILE A 253 8.83 -15.53 40.43
C ILE A 253 9.25 -15.12 39.01
N GLU A 254 9.03 -13.86 38.63
CA GLU A 254 9.44 -13.33 37.32
C GLU A 254 10.97 -13.44 37.13
N ALA A 255 11.76 -13.09 38.15
CA ALA A 255 13.23 -13.18 38.11
C ALA A 255 13.76 -14.61 37.88
N VAL A 256 13.15 -15.62 38.51
CA VAL A 256 13.54 -17.04 38.31
C VAL A 256 13.34 -17.47 36.86
N VAL A 257 12.20 -17.10 36.27
CA VAL A 257 11.87 -17.45 34.87
C VAL A 257 12.80 -16.75 33.89
N GLN A 258 13.07 -15.45 34.10
CA GLN A 258 13.97 -14.67 33.25
C GLN A 258 15.40 -15.22 33.25
N ASN A 259 15.91 -15.67 34.40
CA ASN A 259 17.24 -16.27 34.47
C ASN A 259 17.33 -17.58 33.64
N LYS A 260 16.32 -18.46 33.73
CA LYS A 260 16.27 -19.69 32.94
C LYS A 260 16.06 -19.42 31.43
N LEU A 261 15.29 -18.39 31.07
CA LEU A 261 15.13 -17.96 29.69
C LEU A 261 16.42 -17.35 29.11
N THR A 262 17.22 -16.67 29.92
CA THR A 262 18.52 -16.14 29.48
C THR A 262 19.48 -17.25 29.06
N THR A 263 19.53 -18.36 29.80
CA THR A 263 20.28 -19.56 29.37
C THR A 263 19.70 -20.17 28.10
N THR A 264 18.37 -20.27 28.02
CA THR A 264 17.67 -20.79 26.82
C THR A 264 17.95 -19.93 25.57
N SER A 265 18.09 -18.61 25.73
CA SER A 265 18.46 -17.67 24.68
C SER A 265 19.86 -17.93 24.10
N GLN A 266 20.82 -18.32 24.94
CA GLN A 266 22.17 -18.65 24.48
C GLN A 266 22.16 -19.92 23.63
N ASP A 267 21.51 -20.97 24.12
CA ASP A 267 21.35 -22.24 23.41
C ASP A 267 20.63 -22.07 22.06
N PHE A 268 19.59 -21.23 22.01
CA PHE A 268 18.81 -20.98 20.78
C PHE A 268 19.65 -20.32 19.67
N LYS A 269 20.61 -19.46 20.03
CA LYS A 269 21.53 -18.85 19.05
C LYS A 269 22.51 -19.86 18.46
N GLU A 270 22.88 -20.88 19.22
CA GLU A 270 23.75 -21.97 18.77
C GLU A 270 23.01 -22.97 17.87
N ASP A 271 21.79 -23.39 18.26
CA ASP A 271 20.96 -24.32 17.47
C ASP A 271 19.46 -23.96 17.54
N ALA A 272 19.00 -23.20 16.55
CA ALA A 272 17.61 -22.73 16.48
C ALA A 272 16.59 -23.86 16.28
N SER A 273 16.99 -24.97 15.63
CA SER A 273 16.09 -26.08 15.28
C SER A 273 15.58 -26.85 16.50
N ARG A 274 16.26 -26.71 17.65
CA ARG A 274 16.00 -27.48 18.87
C ARG A 274 15.26 -26.69 19.95
N LEU A 275 14.62 -25.58 19.62
CA LEU A 275 13.88 -24.73 20.57
C LEU A 275 12.92 -25.52 21.48
N ASP A 276 12.27 -26.57 20.95
CA ASP A 276 11.39 -27.45 21.74
C ASP A 276 12.09 -28.21 22.89
N LYS A 277 13.36 -28.56 22.69
CA LYS A 277 14.16 -29.28 23.69
C LYS A 277 14.67 -28.33 24.77
N HIS A 278 15.10 -27.12 24.39
CA HIS A 278 15.62 -26.13 25.33
C HIS A 278 14.52 -25.58 26.25
N THR A 279 13.27 -25.56 25.80
CA THR A 279 12.11 -25.07 26.58
C THR A 279 11.45 -26.14 27.45
N LYS A 280 11.98 -27.37 27.52
CA LYS A 280 11.35 -28.46 28.29
C LYS A 280 11.19 -28.16 29.79
N TRP A 281 12.14 -27.43 30.39
CA TRP A 281 12.08 -27.04 31.80
C TRP A 281 10.84 -26.20 32.13
N TYR A 282 10.37 -25.38 31.18
CA TYR A 282 9.24 -24.49 31.35
C TYR A 282 7.95 -25.25 31.69
N PHE A 283 7.67 -26.30 30.93
CA PHE A 283 6.47 -27.13 31.12
C PHE A 283 6.56 -27.99 32.38
N ASN A 284 7.77 -28.42 32.76
CA ASN A 284 8.00 -29.17 34.00
C ASN A 284 7.72 -28.31 35.24
N ASP A 285 8.18 -27.06 35.25
CA ASP A 285 7.94 -26.11 36.34
C ASP A 285 6.43 -25.88 36.55
N LEU A 286 5.69 -25.63 35.46
CA LEU A 286 4.23 -25.47 35.51
C LEU A 286 3.50 -26.74 35.97
N PHE A 287 4.00 -27.92 35.60
CA PHE A 287 3.45 -29.19 36.07
C PHE A 287 3.61 -29.37 37.59
N VAL A 288 4.78 -29.03 38.14
CA VAL A 288 5.04 -29.05 39.59
C VAL A 288 4.10 -28.06 40.32
N CYS A 289 3.90 -26.87 39.75
CA CYS A 289 2.96 -25.89 40.29
C CYS A 289 1.53 -26.41 40.34
N ARG A 290 1.10 -27.15 39.31
CA ARG A 290 -0.24 -27.73 39.22
C ARG A 290 -0.47 -28.82 40.27
N GLN A 291 0.48 -29.74 40.44
CA GLN A 291 0.29 -30.90 41.31
C GLN A 291 0.63 -30.63 42.79
N GLY A 292 1.74 -29.94 43.07
CA GLY A 292 2.25 -29.80 44.44
C GLY A 292 1.88 -28.47 45.11
N MET A 293 1.87 -27.37 44.36
CA MET A 293 1.79 -26.03 44.97
C MET A 293 0.38 -25.54 45.25
N GLN A 294 -0.64 -26.02 44.52
CA GLN A 294 -2.03 -25.60 44.71
C GLN A 294 -2.60 -25.89 46.10
N THR A 295 -2.09 -26.92 46.79
CA THR A 295 -2.54 -27.31 48.14
C THR A 295 -1.85 -26.54 49.26
N LEU A 296 -0.72 -25.90 48.98
CA LEU A 296 0.13 -25.23 49.97
C LEU A 296 -0.22 -23.73 50.14
N PHE A 297 -0.86 -23.13 49.14
CA PHE A 297 -1.21 -21.71 49.13
C PHE A 297 -2.73 -21.46 49.32
N PRO A 298 -3.13 -20.27 49.79
CA PRO A 298 -4.55 -19.91 49.89
C PRO A 298 -5.27 -19.97 48.54
N ARG A 299 -6.47 -20.56 48.51
CA ARG A 299 -7.30 -20.65 47.28
C ARG A 299 -7.58 -19.29 46.64
N LYS A 300 -7.64 -18.21 47.44
CA LYS A 300 -7.81 -16.82 46.97
C LYS A 300 -6.77 -16.43 45.91
N TRP A 301 -5.54 -16.94 46.01
CA TRP A 301 -4.44 -16.54 45.13
C TRP A 301 -4.43 -17.25 43.79
N SER A 302 -5.19 -18.35 43.62
CA SER A 302 -5.21 -19.12 42.37
C SER A 302 -3.81 -19.36 41.81
N ILE A 303 -2.89 -19.85 42.65
CA ILE A 303 -1.43 -19.80 42.42
C ILE A 303 -1.01 -20.40 41.07
N PHE A 304 -1.66 -21.46 40.61
CA PHE A 304 -1.38 -22.06 39.30
C PHE A 304 -1.66 -21.08 38.15
N LYS A 305 -2.79 -20.36 38.20
CA LYS A 305 -3.13 -19.34 37.22
C LYS A 305 -2.12 -18.19 37.24
N THR A 306 -1.72 -17.73 38.43
CA THR A 306 -0.71 -16.67 38.56
C THR A 306 0.64 -17.09 37.96
N TYR A 307 1.09 -18.32 38.20
CA TYR A 307 2.29 -18.86 37.57
C TYR A 307 2.13 -18.97 36.06
N THR A 308 0.99 -19.48 35.56
CA THR A 308 0.70 -19.56 34.13
C THR A 308 0.75 -18.18 33.47
N ASP A 309 0.14 -17.15 34.06
CA ASP A 309 0.10 -15.79 33.51
C ASP A 309 1.51 -15.17 33.45
N ILE A 310 2.33 -15.32 34.50
CA ILE A 310 3.71 -14.81 34.55
C ILE A 310 4.61 -15.56 33.56
N TYR A 311 4.54 -16.89 33.55
CA TYR A 311 5.31 -17.72 32.63
C TYR A 311 4.91 -17.46 31.17
N HIS A 312 3.62 -17.26 30.89
CA HIS A 312 3.15 -16.95 29.55
C HIS A 312 3.66 -15.58 29.08
N LYS A 313 3.58 -14.56 29.94
CA LYS A 313 4.15 -13.24 29.66
C LYS A 313 5.67 -13.33 29.37
N ALA A 314 6.42 -14.06 30.20
CA ALA A 314 7.87 -14.20 30.01
C ALA A 314 8.24 -14.94 28.71
N MET A 315 7.49 -15.99 28.33
CA MET A 315 7.69 -16.69 27.05
C MET A 315 7.34 -15.80 25.86
N ARG A 316 6.28 -15.01 25.97
CA ARG A 316 5.90 -14.00 24.97
C ARG A 316 7.02 -12.96 24.81
N ASP A 317 7.48 -12.36 25.90
CA ASP A 317 8.56 -11.36 25.85
C ASP A 317 9.85 -11.94 25.25
N PHE A 318 10.18 -13.21 25.56
CA PHE A 318 11.31 -13.93 24.97
C PHE A 318 11.17 -14.08 23.45
N LEU A 319 10.05 -14.58 22.94
CA LEU A 319 9.86 -14.76 21.50
C LEU A 319 9.73 -13.42 20.77
N LEU A 320 9.01 -12.45 21.32
CA LEU A 320 8.88 -11.11 20.74
C LEU A 320 10.23 -10.41 20.60
N ALA A 321 11.15 -10.58 21.57
CA ALA A 321 12.49 -10.00 21.47
C ALA A 321 13.29 -10.47 20.24
N TYR A 322 13.04 -11.69 19.76
CA TYR A 322 13.63 -12.19 18.51
C TYR A 322 12.85 -11.72 17.28
N VAL A 323 11.52 -11.74 17.35
CA VAL A 323 10.66 -11.29 16.24
C VAL A 323 10.85 -9.79 15.95
N ASP A 324 11.11 -8.98 16.98
CA ASP A 324 11.38 -7.54 16.86
C ASP A 324 12.83 -7.23 16.49
N SER A 325 13.72 -8.25 16.46
CA SER A 325 15.12 -8.06 16.12
C SER A 325 15.31 -7.97 14.60
N PRO A 326 15.97 -6.92 14.09
CA PRO A 326 16.25 -6.78 12.66
C PRO A 326 17.31 -7.77 12.14
N GLU A 327 18.02 -8.47 13.04
CA GLU A 327 19.09 -9.42 12.70
C GLU A 327 18.61 -10.89 12.69
N LEU A 328 17.31 -11.12 12.79
CA LEU A 328 16.75 -12.47 12.84
C LEU A 328 17.10 -13.26 11.58
N ARG A 329 17.72 -14.43 11.74
CA ARG A 329 18.18 -15.25 10.62
C ARG A 329 17.02 -16.08 10.05
N PRO A 330 17.03 -16.38 8.74
CA PRO A 330 15.97 -17.17 8.11
C PRO A 330 15.68 -18.54 8.78
N PRO A 331 16.68 -19.31 9.26
CA PRO A 331 16.42 -20.55 10.01
C PRO A 331 15.76 -20.33 11.39
N GLU A 332 16.02 -19.19 12.03
CA GLU A 332 15.45 -18.83 13.33
C GLU A 332 13.97 -18.45 13.19
N MET A 333 13.63 -17.73 12.12
CA MET A 333 12.24 -17.39 11.77
C MET A 333 11.37 -18.64 11.65
N LEU A 334 11.83 -19.64 10.89
CA LEU A 334 11.09 -20.89 10.69
C LEU A 334 10.98 -21.71 11.98
N ALA A 335 12.04 -21.76 12.79
CA ALA A 335 12.03 -22.46 14.07
C ALA A 335 11.02 -21.85 15.07
N ILE A 336 10.92 -20.52 15.13
CA ILE A 336 9.94 -19.83 15.98
C ILE A 336 8.52 -20.13 15.51
N VAL A 337 8.26 -20.04 14.20
CA VAL A 337 6.93 -20.31 13.63
C VAL A 337 6.49 -21.75 13.92
N ALA A 338 7.36 -22.74 13.72
CA ALA A 338 7.05 -24.13 14.02
C ALA A 338 6.83 -24.41 15.53
N TYR A 339 7.50 -23.65 16.40
CA TYR A 339 7.39 -23.82 17.84
C TYR A 339 6.05 -23.30 18.40
N VAL A 340 5.41 -22.31 17.78
CA VAL A 340 4.12 -21.77 18.24
C VAL A 340 3.05 -22.85 18.36
N ASP A 341 2.88 -23.68 17.33
CA ASP A 341 1.89 -24.77 17.35
C ASP A 341 2.23 -25.79 18.46
N THR A 342 3.51 -26.13 18.57
CA THR A 342 4.00 -27.05 19.61
C THR A 342 3.77 -26.51 21.03
N TYR A 343 3.93 -25.20 21.23
CA TYR A 343 3.69 -24.52 22.51
C TYR A 343 2.22 -24.66 22.96
N TYR A 344 1.28 -24.34 22.08
CA TYR A 344 -0.15 -24.43 22.40
C TYR A 344 -0.61 -25.87 22.64
N ASP A 345 -0.07 -26.84 21.89
CA ASP A 345 -0.34 -28.26 22.12
C ASP A 345 0.14 -28.74 23.50
N LYS A 346 1.31 -28.28 23.94
CA LYS A 346 1.84 -28.59 25.27
C LYS A 346 1.06 -27.88 26.38
N MET A 347 0.63 -26.64 26.18
CA MET A 347 -0.23 -25.91 27.13
C MET A 347 -1.61 -26.56 27.30
N ASN A 348 -2.21 -27.02 26.20
CA ASN A 348 -3.47 -27.77 26.23
C ASN A 348 -3.33 -29.07 27.05
N LYS A 349 -2.19 -29.79 26.94
CA LYS A 349 -1.92 -30.99 27.77
C LYS A 349 -1.81 -30.66 29.27
N LEU A 350 -1.38 -29.44 29.62
CA LEU A 350 -1.36 -28.95 31.01
C LEU A 350 -2.73 -28.49 31.50
N GLY A 351 -3.79 -28.56 30.69
CA GLY A 351 -5.16 -28.24 31.06
C GLY A 351 -5.51 -26.75 30.99
N VAL A 352 -4.71 -25.96 30.25
CA VAL A 352 -4.96 -24.53 30.00
C VAL A 352 -5.35 -24.39 28.53
N GLY A 353 -6.59 -23.94 28.27
CA GLY A 353 -7.07 -23.76 26.90
C GLY A 353 -6.50 -22.50 26.23
N ARG A 354 -6.57 -22.44 24.90
CA ARG A 354 -6.12 -21.26 24.13
C ARG A 354 -6.84 -19.96 24.56
N ASP A 355 -8.10 -20.06 25.01
CA ASP A 355 -8.91 -18.91 25.43
C ASP A 355 -8.53 -18.34 26.81
N ASP A 356 -7.86 -19.16 27.64
CA ASP A 356 -7.41 -18.75 28.97
C ASP A 356 -6.10 -17.95 28.92
N LEU A 357 -5.31 -18.14 27.85
CA LEU A 357 -4.07 -17.42 27.59
C LEU A 357 -4.37 -16.14 26.79
N LYS A 358 -4.63 -15.05 27.51
CA LYS A 358 -4.87 -13.74 26.89
C LYS A 358 -3.55 -13.08 26.49
N ALA A 359 -3.53 -12.55 25.26
CA ALA A 359 -2.37 -12.27 24.40
C ALA A 359 -1.80 -13.53 23.75
N HIS A 360 -1.51 -13.45 22.46
CA HIS A 360 -0.94 -14.57 21.72
C HIS A 360 0.58 -14.63 21.97
N VAL A 361 1.19 -15.81 21.93
CA VAL A 361 2.61 -15.98 22.30
C VAL A 361 3.56 -15.14 21.41
N ILE A 362 3.13 -14.85 20.18
CA ILE A 362 3.80 -13.92 19.24
C ILE A 362 2.86 -12.87 18.62
N ASP A 363 1.72 -12.59 19.25
CA ASP A 363 0.75 -11.58 18.77
C ASP A 363 0.14 -11.83 17.37
N GLY A 364 0.13 -13.08 16.89
CA GLY A 364 -0.45 -13.43 15.57
C GLY A 364 0.46 -13.10 14.38
N ARG A 365 1.76 -12.89 14.62
CA ARG A 365 2.76 -12.49 13.62
C ARG A 365 3.39 -13.66 12.85
N GLU A 366 2.82 -14.86 12.90
CA GLU A 366 3.28 -16.02 12.11
C GLU A 366 3.33 -15.66 10.62
N GLY A 367 2.24 -15.07 10.11
CA GLY A 367 2.13 -14.68 8.72
C GLY A 367 3.10 -13.57 8.31
N GLU A 368 3.43 -12.66 9.24
CA GLU A 368 4.42 -11.61 9.00
C GLU A 368 5.83 -12.19 8.88
N LEU A 369 6.23 -13.07 9.80
CA LEU A 369 7.53 -13.75 9.76
C LEU A 369 7.71 -14.57 8.47
N ILE A 370 6.67 -15.27 8.03
CA ILE A 370 6.69 -16.02 6.77
C ILE A 370 6.82 -15.07 5.57
N ARG A 371 6.09 -13.96 5.59
CA ARG A 371 6.16 -12.94 4.54
C ARG A 371 7.55 -12.32 4.48
N ASP A 372 8.17 -12.03 5.62
CA ASP A 372 9.49 -11.43 5.71
C ASP A 372 10.58 -12.39 5.24
N TYR A 373 10.49 -13.67 5.62
CA TYR A 373 11.32 -14.74 5.09
C TYR A 373 11.20 -14.84 3.55
N ARG A 374 9.97 -14.85 3.02
CA ARG A 374 9.71 -14.88 1.57
C ARG A 374 10.26 -13.66 0.87
N ASN A 375 10.11 -12.47 1.46
CA ASN A 375 10.62 -11.21 0.92
C ASN A 375 12.14 -11.20 0.86
N LEU A 376 12.82 -11.78 1.86
CA LEU A 376 14.28 -11.88 1.88
C LEU A 376 14.79 -12.76 0.74
N ILE A 377 14.18 -13.92 0.50
CA ILE A 377 14.52 -14.79 -0.64
C ILE A 377 14.22 -14.09 -1.97
N THR A 378 13.05 -13.46 -2.08
CA THR A 378 12.62 -12.73 -3.29
C THR A 378 13.57 -11.58 -3.62
N LYS A 379 14.02 -10.82 -2.62
CA LYS A 379 14.97 -9.73 -2.77
C LYS A 379 16.33 -10.25 -3.25
N ALA A 380 16.85 -11.31 -2.61
CA ALA A 380 18.13 -11.90 -3.00
C ALA A 380 18.11 -12.45 -4.43
N LEU A 381 16.98 -13.07 -4.84
CA LEU A 381 16.77 -13.56 -6.21
C LEU A 381 16.78 -12.40 -7.23
N ASN A 382 16.01 -11.34 -6.99
CA ASN A 382 15.93 -10.20 -7.90
C ASN A 382 17.28 -9.48 -8.04
N GLU A 383 17.97 -9.21 -6.92
CA GLU A 383 19.30 -8.59 -6.93
C GLU A 383 20.33 -9.43 -7.71
N TRP A 384 20.19 -10.75 -7.70
CA TRP A 384 21.05 -11.63 -8.48
C TRP A 384 20.75 -11.56 -9.98
N ILE A 385 19.48 -11.67 -10.36
CA ILE A 385 19.05 -11.61 -11.77
C ILE A 385 19.40 -10.24 -12.38
N ASP A 386 19.22 -9.16 -11.62
CA ASP A 386 19.56 -7.81 -12.06
C ASP A 386 21.08 -7.64 -12.25
N ARG A 387 21.90 -8.18 -11.35
CA ARG A 387 23.38 -8.16 -11.51
C ARG A 387 23.81 -8.89 -12.79
N MET A 388 23.20 -10.03 -13.08
CA MET A 388 23.48 -10.77 -14.31
C MET A 388 23.02 -9.98 -15.54
N TYR A 389 21.84 -9.37 -15.51
CA TYR A 389 21.36 -8.51 -16.61
C TYR A 389 22.26 -7.29 -16.85
N VAL A 390 22.80 -6.65 -15.81
CA VAL A 390 23.75 -5.55 -15.95
C VAL A 390 25.02 -6.00 -16.68
N ALA A 391 25.53 -7.19 -16.36
CA ALA A 391 26.69 -7.77 -17.06
C ALA A 391 26.36 -8.09 -18.52
N ASP A 392 25.23 -8.73 -18.79
CA ASP A 392 24.78 -9.06 -20.15
C ASP A 392 24.59 -7.81 -21.01
N ARG A 393 23.95 -6.78 -20.45
CA ARG A 393 23.75 -5.49 -21.12
C ARG A 393 25.07 -4.84 -21.47
N ALA A 394 26.05 -4.85 -20.56
CA ALA A 394 27.38 -4.30 -20.82
C ALA A 394 28.07 -5.04 -21.97
N ASN A 395 28.05 -6.38 -21.96
CA ASN A 395 28.63 -7.20 -23.01
C ASN A 395 27.94 -6.99 -24.37
N PHE A 396 26.61 -6.90 -24.38
CA PHE A 396 25.80 -6.65 -25.56
C PHE A 396 26.09 -5.27 -26.16
N THR A 397 26.09 -4.20 -25.36
CA THR A 397 26.36 -2.84 -25.83
C THR A 397 27.81 -2.67 -26.31
N GLN A 398 28.77 -3.35 -25.67
CA GLN A 398 30.18 -3.34 -26.07
C GLN A 398 30.48 -4.25 -27.27
N ARG A 399 29.51 -5.04 -27.73
CA ARG A 399 29.69 -6.02 -28.82
C ARG A 399 30.81 -7.02 -28.53
N SER A 400 30.91 -7.46 -27.27
CA SER A 400 31.96 -8.40 -26.87
C SER A 400 31.78 -9.74 -27.58
N VAL A 401 32.78 -10.15 -28.35
CA VAL A 401 32.79 -11.44 -29.07
C VAL A 401 33.08 -12.59 -28.10
N ASP A 402 33.87 -12.33 -27.05
CA ASP A 402 34.24 -13.34 -26.03
C ASP A 402 33.05 -13.80 -25.16
N ALA A 403 31.92 -13.09 -25.22
CA ALA A 403 30.71 -13.39 -24.46
C ALA A 403 29.71 -14.30 -25.22
N ILE A 404 29.96 -14.55 -26.52
CA ILE A 404 29.23 -15.53 -27.34
C ILE A 404 30.11 -16.77 -27.50
N ASP A 405 29.50 -17.96 -27.51
CA ASP A 405 30.16 -19.22 -27.82
C ASP A 405 29.30 -20.05 -28.80
N GLN A 406 29.85 -21.13 -29.35
CA GLN A 406 29.08 -22.11 -30.12
C GLN A 406 28.78 -23.33 -29.24
N ASP A 407 27.53 -23.80 -29.27
CA ASP A 407 27.18 -25.06 -28.62
C ASP A 407 27.74 -26.27 -29.38
N THR A 408 27.54 -27.47 -28.83
CA THR A 408 28.00 -28.73 -29.44
C THR A 408 27.44 -28.99 -30.84
N SER A 409 26.34 -28.30 -31.18
CA SER A 409 25.65 -28.39 -32.47
C SER A 409 26.05 -27.23 -33.41
N GLY A 410 26.93 -26.33 -32.97
CA GLY A 410 27.43 -25.19 -33.73
C GLY A 410 26.63 -23.90 -33.55
N HIS A 411 25.53 -23.90 -32.79
CA HIS A 411 24.68 -22.71 -32.67
C HIS A 411 25.28 -21.67 -31.74
N PHE A 412 25.11 -20.39 -32.06
CA PHE A 412 25.53 -19.31 -31.15
C PHE A 412 24.72 -19.28 -29.86
N ARG A 413 25.40 -19.11 -28.73
CA ARG A 413 24.86 -19.04 -27.36
C ARG A 413 25.50 -17.94 -26.55
N THR A 414 24.75 -17.34 -25.63
CA THR A 414 25.35 -16.49 -24.60
C THR A 414 25.92 -17.35 -23.47
N LYS A 415 27.06 -16.93 -22.89
CA LYS A 415 27.69 -17.68 -21.79
C LYS A 415 26.88 -17.66 -20.48
N THR A 416 25.98 -16.70 -20.29
CA THR A 416 25.25 -16.49 -19.03
C THR A 416 23.94 -17.26 -18.93
N MET A 417 23.40 -17.79 -20.04
CA MET A 417 22.12 -18.49 -20.05
C MET A 417 22.10 -19.74 -19.16
N ALA A 418 23.11 -20.61 -19.27
CA ALA A 418 23.13 -21.86 -18.50
C ALA A 418 23.27 -21.60 -16.99
N ASP A 419 24.07 -20.60 -16.60
CA ASP A 419 24.26 -20.21 -15.20
C ASP A 419 22.99 -19.65 -14.56
N MET A 420 22.20 -18.89 -15.32
CA MET A 420 20.87 -18.42 -14.89
C MET A 420 19.98 -19.57 -14.46
N TRP A 421 19.79 -20.55 -15.34
CA TRP A 421 18.87 -21.66 -15.10
C TRP A 421 19.37 -22.59 -13.99
N ARG A 422 20.69 -22.76 -13.85
CA ARG A 422 21.29 -23.48 -12.72
C ARG A 422 20.95 -22.81 -11.39
N MET A 423 21.15 -21.49 -11.31
CA MET A 423 20.86 -20.72 -10.09
C MET A 423 19.37 -20.74 -9.73
N LEU A 424 18.48 -20.57 -10.71
CA LEU A 424 17.03 -20.67 -10.50
C LEU A 424 16.62 -22.03 -9.93
N GLY A 425 17.25 -23.11 -10.40
CA GLY A 425 17.06 -24.45 -9.85
C GLY A 425 17.52 -24.58 -8.39
N GLU A 426 18.64 -23.96 -8.03
CA GLU A 426 19.15 -23.95 -6.64
C GLU A 426 18.19 -23.22 -5.69
N GLN A 427 17.66 -22.05 -6.07
CA GLN A 427 16.74 -21.26 -5.23
C GLN A 427 15.43 -22.00 -4.93
N ILE A 428 14.88 -22.69 -5.93
CA ILE A 428 13.70 -23.52 -5.76
C ILE A 428 13.96 -24.71 -4.85
N ARG A 429 15.14 -25.31 -4.95
CA ARG A 429 15.52 -26.40 -4.05
C ARG A 429 15.61 -25.92 -2.61
N PHE A 430 16.24 -24.77 -2.37
CA PHE A 430 16.27 -24.15 -1.03
C PHE A 430 14.86 -23.83 -0.50
N ALA A 431 13.95 -23.38 -1.36
CA ALA A 431 12.56 -23.18 -0.97
C ALA A 431 11.87 -24.52 -0.61
N GLY A 432 12.16 -25.60 -1.34
CA GLY A 432 11.63 -26.94 -1.06
C GLY A 432 12.11 -27.54 0.26
N ASP A 433 13.34 -27.22 0.68
CA ASP A 433 13.91 -27.64 1.97
C ASP A 433 13.23 -26.96 3.19
N SER A 434 12.39 -25.94 2.96
CA SER A 434 11.62 -25.26 4.03
C SER A 434 10.39 -26.03 4.53
N GLU A 435 10.06 -27.17 3.90
CA GLU A 435 8.90 -28.04 4.21
C GLU A 435 7.54 -27.29 4.20
N ARG A 436 7.45 -26.18 3.46
CA ARG A 436 6.29 -25.27 3.44
C ARG A 436 5.88 -24.90 2.02
N GLU A 437 4.63 -25.22 1.66
CA GLU A 437 4.09 -25.00 0.31
C GLU A 437 4.02 -23.51 -0.06
N ASP A 438 3.64 -22.65 0.90
CA ASP A 438 3.46 -21.20 0.70
C ASP A 438 4.76 -20.45 0.40
N VAL A 439 5.89 -20.93 0.93
CA VAL A 439 7.23 -20.42 0.62
C VAL A 439 7.60 -20.77 -0.82
N VAL A 440 7.39 -22.03 -1.23
CA VAL A 440 7.70 -22.51 -2.58
C VAL A 440 6.89 -21.75 -3.64
N GLU A 441 5.59 -21.57 -3.40
CA GLU A 441 4.71 -20.78 -4.27
C GLU A 441 5.17 -19.33 -4.40
N GLY A 442 5.58 -18.71 -3.29
CA GLY A 442 6.11 -17.35 -3.27
C GLY A 442 7.37 -17.18 -4.11
N VAL A 443 8.32 -18.11 -3.98
CA VAL A 443 9.57 -18.09 -4.74
C VAL A 443 9.30 -18.34 -6.22
N LEU A 444 8.42 -19.29 -6.57
CA LEU A 444 8.03 -19.54 -7.96
C LEU A 444 7.40 -18.32 -8.62
N ALA A 445 6.48 -17.64 -7.94
CA ALA A 445 5.87 -16.41 -8.45
C ALA A 445 6.92 -15.30 -8.71
N SER A 446 7.92 -15.18 -7.82
CA SER A 446 9.03 -14.24 -7.99
C SER A 446 9.88 -14.60 -9.22
N ILE A 447 10.21 -15.89 -9.40
CA ILE A 447 10.96 -16.36 -10.58
C ILE A 447 10.19 -16.08 -11.87
N PHE A 448 8.89 -16.37 -11.91
CA PHE A 448 8.06 -16.06 -13.08
C PHE A 448 8.06 -14.56 -13.43
N SER A 449 7.94 -13.70 -12.41
CA SER A 449 8.03 -12.26 -12.60
C SER A 449 9.40 -11.83 -13.13
N ALA A 450 10.48 -12.38 -12.58
CA ALA A 450 11.83 -12.04 -13.00
C ALA A 450 12.15 -12.48 -14.44
N LEU A 451 11.71 -13.67 -14.85
CA LEU A 451 11.85 -14.15 -16.23
C LEU A 451 11.11 -13.26 -17.23
N LYS A 452 9.86 -12.90 -16.94
CA LYS A 452 9.08 -11.96 -17.78
C LYS A 452 9.71 -10.57 -17.84
N SER A 453 10.22 -10.06 -16.72
CA SER A 453 10.93 -8.78 -16.66
C SER A 453 12.16 -8.80 -17.57
N ARG A 454 12.96 -9.87 -17.50
CA ARG A 454 14.16 -10.04 -18.32
C ARG A 454 13.85 -10.11 -19.82
N GLN A 455 12.80 -10.82 -20.23
CA GLN A 455 12.36 -10.87 -21.63
C GLN A 455 12.06 -9.45 -22.17
N ARG A 456 11.27 -8.66 -21.42
CA ARG A 456 10.94 -7.27 -21.77
C ARG A 456 12.15 -6.35 -21.77
N GLN A 457 13.09 -6.56 -20.86
CA GLN A 457 14.34 -5.80 -20.79
C GLN A 457 15.21 -6.05 -22.04
N TRP A 458 15.33 -7.30 -22.49
CA TRP A 458 16.02 -7.65 -23.74
C TRP A 458 15.36 -7.03 -24.97
N GLU A 459 14.04 -7.15 -25.09
CA GLU A 459 13.28 -6.57 -26.21
C GLU A 459 13.54 -5.07 -26.38
N ARG A 460 13.46 -4.32 -25.26
CA ARG A 460 13.76 -2.88 -25.25
C ARG A 460 15.20 -2.57 -25.61
N LEU A 461 16.16 -3.32 -25.05
CA LEU A 461 17.58 -3.10 -25.30
C LEU A 461 17.93 -3.36 -26.78
N ILE A 462 17.33 -4.38 -27.38
CA ILE A 462 17.47 -4.68 -28.80
C ILE A 462 16.90 -3.55 -29.65
N ASP A 463 15.69 -3.08 -29.35
CA ASP A 463 15.04 -1.98 -30.09
C ASP A 463 15.85 -0.68 -30.05
N ASP A 464 16.37 -0.33 -28.87
CA ASP A 464 17.20 0.87 -28.67
C ASP A 464 18.50 0.80 -29.48
N GLU A 465 19.16 -0.36 -29.49
CA GLU A 465 20.40 -0.56 -30.26
C GLU A 465 20.14 -0.63 -31.77
N THR A 466 19.09 -1.33 -32.22
CA THR A 466 18.70 -1.38 -33.64
C THR A 466 18.32 0.02 -34.16
N ALA A 467 17.68 0.86 -33.35
CA ALA A 467 17.30 2.22 -33.76
C ALA A 467 18.51 3.09 -34.16
N ARG A 468 19.71 2.83 -33.61
CA ARG A 468 20.94 3.58 -33.93
C ARG A 468 21.39 3.39 -35.38
N TYR A 469 21.07 2.26 -36.00
CA TYR A 469 21.47 1.92 -37.37
C TYR A 469 20.59 2.57 -38.46
N LYS A 470 19.54 3.34 -38.11
CA LYS A 470 18.71 4.06 -39.09
C LYS A 470 19.49 5.13 -39.87
N ASN A 471 20.54 5.70 -39.27
CA ASN A 471 21.49 6.62 -39.91
C ASN A 471 22.92 6.19 -39.57
N PRO A 472 23.46 5.15 -40.24
CA PRO A 472 24.72 4.55 -39.84
C PRO A 472 25.88 5.53 -40.06
N THR A 473 26.68 5.74 -39.03
CA THR A 473 28.01 6.34 -39.15
C THR A 473 29.02 5.26 -39.61
N PRO A 474 30.17 5.64 -40.19
CA PRO A 474 31.19 4.66 -40.60
C PRO A 474 31.62 3.75 -39.43
N GLU A 475 31.83 4.32 -38.25
CA GLU A 475 32.17 3.58 -37.01
C GLU A 475 31.08 2.58 -36.60
N LEU A 476 29.80 2.93 -36.74
CA LEU A 476 28.71 2.01 -36.41
C LEU A 476 28.65 0.81 -37.37
N THR A 477 29.01 1.04 -38.63
CA THR A 477 28.94 0.02 -39.69
C THR A 477 29.96 -1.09 -39.46
N GLU A 478 31.14 -0.77 -38.90
CA GLU A 478 32.15 -1.76 -38.51
C GLU A 478 31.68 -2.68 -37.37
N THR A 479 30.71 -2.24 -36.56
CA THR A 479 30.15 -3.02 -35.44
C THR A 479 28.88 -3.80 -35.80
N LEU A 480 28.45 -3.77 -37.07
CA LEU A 480 27.18 -4.36 -37.52
C LEU A 480 27.19 -5.89 -37.40
N GLN A 481 28.23 -6.55 -37.90
CA GLN A 481 28.33 -8.01 -37.87
C GLN A 481 28.35 -8.57 -36.44
N PRO A 482 29.17 -8.05 -35.51
CA PRO A 482 29.09 -8.45 -34.10
C PRO A 482 27.70 -8.24 -33.49
N PHE A 483 26.98 -7.18 -33.86
CA PHE A 483 25.62 -6.94 -33.38
C PHE A 483 24.63 -7.98 -33.91
N GLN A 484 24.75 -8.33 -35.19
CA GLN A 484 23.97 -9.38 -35.84
C GLN A 484 24.22 -10.76 -35.18
N ASP A 485 25.48 -11.09 -34.88
CA ASP A 485 25.84 -12.32 -34.16
C ASP A 485 25.16 -12.39 -32.78
N TRP A 486 25.14 -11.27 -32.05
CA TRP A 486 24.43 -11.14 -30.78
C TRP A 486 22.92 -11.34 -30.89
N LEU A 487 22.27 -10.81 -31.93
CA LEU A 487 20.83 -11.01 -32.15
C LEU A 487 20.50 -12.49 -32.36
N LEU A 488 21.32 -13.20 -33.15
CA LEU A 488 21.13 -14.63 -33.40
C LEU A 488 21.45 -15.47 -32.16
N ALA A 489 22.50 -15.12 -31.41
CA ALA A 489 22.81 -15.79 -30.14
C ALA A 489 21.65 -15.69 -29.15
N ILE A 490 21.05 -14.50 -28.99
CA ILE A 490 19.89 -14.29 -28.12
C ILE A 490 18.67 -15.07 -28.63
N ALA A 491 18.44 -15.10 -29.95
CA ALA A 491 17.32 -15.84 -30.54
C ALA A 491 17.45 -17.35 -30.31
N ASN A 492 18.62 -17.93 -30.58
CA ASN A 492 18.92 -19.33 -30.30
C ASN A 492 18.70 -19.67 -28.83
N ASP A 493 19.18 -18.80 -27.94
CA ASP A 493 19.03 -18.90 -26.49
C ASP A 493 17.55 -18.97 -26.08
N GLN A 494 16.70 -18.11 -26.62
CA GLN A 494 15.27 -18.16 -26.31
C GLN A 494 14.64 -19.47 -26.77
N ILE A 495 15.00 -19.96 -27.96
CA ILE A 495 14.50 -21.25 -28.47
C ILE A 495 14.98 -22.41 -27.60
N ALA A 496 16.21 -22.45 -27.11
CA ALA A 496 16.64 -23.50 -26.19
C ALA A 496 15.89 -23.52 -24.86
N CYS A 497 15.25 -22.41 -24.47
CA CYS A 497 14.39 -22.41 -23.30
C CYS A 497 13.10 -23.21 -23.52
N VAL A 498 12.63 -23.33 -24.77
CA VAL A 498 11.33 -23.92 -25.14
C VAL A 498 11.41 -25.14 -26.06
N ASP A 499 12.59 -25.42 -26.61
CA ASP A 499 12.85 -26.54 -27.50
C ASP A 499 12.90 -27.84 -26.70
N ASP A 500 11.76 -28.51 -26.68
CA ASP A 500 11.63 -29.86 -26.18
C ASP A 500 11.76 -30.81 -27.36
N ALA A 501 12.91 -31.46 -27.50
CA ALA A 501 13.08 -32.50 -28.51
C ALA A 501 11.96 -33.54 -28.35
N PRO A 502 11.34 -34.02 -29.45
CA PRO A 502 10.29 -35.03 -29.36
C PRO A 502 10.86 -36.26 -28.66
N ALA A 503 10.31 -36.55 -27.48
CA ALA A 503 10.71 -37.71 -26.69
C ALA A 503 10.35 -38.97 -27.49
N ASP A 504 11.32 -39.54 -28.20
CA ASP A 504 11.25 -40.96 -28.53
C ASP A 504 11.20 -41.71 -27.19
N VAL A 505 10.22 -42.60 -27.08
CA VAL A 505 9.67 -43.15 -25.82
C VAL A 505 10.70 -43.92 -24.96
N ASP A 506 11.93 -44.13 -25.45
CA ASP A 506 12.97 -44.93 -24.79
C ASP A 506 14.35 -44.24 -24.64
N ASP A 507 14.49 -42.92 -24.88
CA ASP A 507 15.77 -42.21 -24.66
C ASP A 507 15.71 -41.19 -23.48
N PRO A 508 16.31 -41.51 -22.32
CA PRO A 508 16.44 -40.59 -21.18
C PRO A 508 17.30 -39.35 -21.47
N THR A 509 17.99 -39.31 -22.62
CA THR A 509 18.86 -38.19 -23.04
C THR A 509 18.17 -37.18 -23.94
N ALA A 510 16.87 -37.35 -24.25
CA ALA A 510 16.08 -36.38 -25.00
C ALA A 510 16.20 -34.98 -24.37
N GLN A 511 16.72 -34.03 -25.15
CA GLN A 511 17.04 -32.68 -24.68
C GLN A 511 15.74 -31.91 -24.42
N ALA A 512 15.27 -31.95 -23.17
CA ALA A 512 14.20 -31.06 -22.71
C ALA A 512 14.72 -29.62 -22.64
N GLY A 513 13.88 -28.65 -23.02
CA GLY A 513 14.18 -27.23 -22.92
C GLY A 513 14.35 -26.80 -21.46
N PHE A 514 15.03 -25.68 -21.24
CA PHE A 514 15.33 -25.22 -19.87
C PHE A 514 14.06 -24.99 -19.04
N LEU A 515 12.97 -24.49 -19.63
CA LEU A 515 11.71 -24.24 -18.95
C LEU A 515 11.02 -25.56 -18.54
N SER A 516 11.07 -26.58 -19.41
CA SER A 516 10.51 -27.91 -19.13
C SER A 516 11.32 -28.65 -18.06
N ARG A 517 12.66 -28.54 -18.07
CA ARG A 517 13.51 -29.03 -16.98
C ARG A 517 13.18 -28.36 -15.65
N PHE A 518 13.03 -27.04 -15.66
CA PHE A 518 12.66 -26.25 -14.50
C PHE A 518 11.31 -26.69 -13.92
N LYS A 519 10.30 -26.89 -14.78
CA LYS A 519 8.99 -27.45 -14.39
C LYS A 519 9.10 -28.80 -13.70
N ASN A 520 9.90 -29.69 -14.27
CA ASN A 520 10.12 -31.02 -13.72
C ASN A 520 10.86 -30.98 -12.38
N ASN A 521 11.78 -30.04 -12.19
CA ASN A 521 12.57 -29.91 -10.96
C ASN A 521 11.70 -29.51 -9.77
N PHE A 522 10.87 -28.46 -9.89
CA PHE A 522 10.03 -28.05 -8.76
C PHE A 522 8.87 -29.02 -8.49
N SER A 523 8.43 -29.77 -9.50
CA SER A 523 7.38 -30.78 -9.34
C SER A 523 7.82 -32.02 -8.55
N LYS A 524 9.14 -32.25 -8.45
CA LYS A 524 9.75 -33.40 -7.75
C LYS A 524 10.33 -33.04 -6.38
N LEU A 525 10.07 -31.85 -5.86
CA LEU A 525 10.53 -31.43 -4.54
C LEU A 525 9.88 -32.24 -3.42
N PRO A 526 10.53 -32.37 -2.24
CA PRO A 526 9.93 -32.97 -1.04
C PRO A 526 8.59 -32.31 -0.68
N THR A 527 8.53 -30.98 -0.80
CA THR A 527 7.31 -30.18 -0.69
C THR A 527 7.09 -29.41 -2.00
N PRO A 528 6.28 -29.95 -2.94
CA PRO A 528 5.99 -29.28 -4.20
C PRO A 528 4.96 -28.13 -4.00
N PRO A 529 4.82 -27.21 -4.97
CA PRO A 529 3.75 -26.21 -4.93
C PRO A 529 2.37 -26.87 -4.93
N SER A 530 1.36 -26.21 -4.35
CA SER A 530 0.03 -26.80 -4.27
C SER A 530 -0.58 -27.01 -5.66
N ALA A 531 -1.37 -28.08 -5.81
CA ALA A 531 -2.12 -28.32 -7.05
C ALA A 531 -3.07 -27.15 -7.38
N LYS A 532 -3.56 -26.44 -6.35
CA LYS A 532 -4.40 -25.26 -6.50
C LYS A 532 -3.64 -24.09 -7.12
N PHE A 533 -2.42 -23.80 -6.67
CA PHE A 533 -1.57 -22.76 -7.26
C PHE A 533 -1.30 -23.03 -8.75
N MET A 534 -0.92 -24.27 -9.08
CA MET A 534 -0.63 -24.65 -10.46
C MET A 534 -1.85 -24.54 -11.39
N THR A 535 -3.05 -24.88 -10.90
CA THR A 535 -4.30 -24.80 -11.70
C THR A 535 -4.88 -23.39 -11.78
N THR A 536 -4.70 -22.56 -10.75
CA THR A 536 -5.29 -21.22 -10.69
C THR A 536 -4.47 -20.20 -11.51
N GLY A 537 -3.16 -20.41 -11.66
CA GLY A 537 -2.32 -19.48 -12.41
C GLY A 537 -0.93 -19.98 -12.79
N GLY A 538 -0.33 -20.91 -12.03
CA GLY A 538 1.04 -21.36 -12.28
C GLY A 538 1.28 -21.96 -13.67
N ASN A 539 0.34 -22.76 -14.21
CA ASN A 539 0.47 -23.27 -15.58
C ASN A 539 0.31 -22.17 -16.63
N ALA A 540 -0.64 -21.25 -16.46
CA ALA A 540 -0.83 -20.13 -17.38
C ALA A 540 0.39 -19.20 -17.41
N GLU A 541 1.05 -18.99 -16.26
CA GLU A 541 2.31 -18.23 -16.18
C GLU A 541 3.45 -18.91 -16.92
N LEU A 542 3.58 -20.25 -16.84
CA LEU A 542 4.57 -20.99 -17.62
C LEU A 542 4.30 -20.92 -19.12
N ASP A 543 3.04 -21.02 -19.53
CA ASP A 543 2.66 -20.91 -20.94
C ASP A 543 2.95 -19.49 -21.46
N ASN A 544 2.61 -18.45 -20.70
CA ASN A 544 2.95 -17.06 -21.05
C ASN A 544 4.48 -16.83 -21.16
N ILE A 545 5.28 -17.43 -20.28
CA ILE A 545 6.74 -17.34 -20.34
C ILE A 545 7.28 -18.06 -21.57
N ARG A 546 6.70 -19.23 -21.91
CA ARG A 546 7.03 -20.00 -23.11
C ARG A 546 6.75 -19.18 -24.37
N ASP A 547 5.56 -18.60 -24.48
CA ASP A 547 5.19 -17.74 -25.60
C ASP A 547 6.12 -16.52 -25.69
N GLY A 548 6.43 -15.89 -24.55
CA GLY A 548 7.38 -14.76 -24.49
C GLY A 548 8.79 -15.09 -24.97
N TYR A 549 9.24 -16.34 -24.83
CA TYR A 549 10.52 -16.79 -25.41
C TYR A 549 10.45 -16.88 -26.93
N VAL A 550 9.36 -17.45 -27.48
CA VAL A 550 9.15 -17.55 -28.93
C VAL A 550 9.02 -16.16 -29.56
N ASP A 551 8.28 -15.26 -28.91
CA ASP A 551 8.08 -13.89 -29.35
C ASP A 551 9.40 -13.11 -29.41
N LEU A 552 10.22 -13.19 -28.34
CA LEU A 552 11.52 -12.53 -28.31
C LEU A 552 12.49 -13.11 -29.34
N ALA A 553 12.47 -14.43 -29.56
CA ALA A 553 13.29 -15.05 -30.61
C ALA A 553 12.92 -14.52 -31.99
N THR A 554 11.62 -14.47 -32.29
CA THR A 554 11.09 -13.96 -33.56
C THR A 554 11.39 -12.46 -33.73
N HIS A 555 11.30 -11.69 -32.65
CA HIS A 555 11.66 -10.27 -32.63
C HIS A 555 13.14 -10.05 -32.97
N CYS A 556 14.05 -10.85 -32.41
CA CYS A 556 15.48 -10.80 -32.77
C CYS A 556 15.70 -11.04 -34.26
N ILE A 557 15.04 -12.04 -34.84
CA ILE A 557 15.11 -12.35 -36.28
C ILE A 557 14.55 -11.20 -37.12
N ASN A 558 13.40 -10.64 -36.74
CA ASN A 558 12.81 -9.50 -37.43
C ASN A 558 13.74 -8.28 -37.41
N ARG A 559 14.41 -8.01 -36.28
CA ARG A 559 15.39 -6.91 -36.15
C ARG A 559 16.66 -7.17 -36.94
N PHE A 560 17.14 -8.41 -36.97
CA PHE A 560 18.25 -8.84 -37.83
C PHE A 560 17.95 -8.56 -39.30
N VAL A 561 16.78 -8.99 -39.80
CA VAL A 561 16.36 -8.72 -41.19
C VAL A 561 16.20 -7.21 -41.43
N SER A 562 15.60 -6.48 -40.49
CA SER A 562 15.46 -5.02 -40.61
C SER A 562 16.81 -4.30 -40.75
N LEU A 563 17.89 -4.81 -40.17
CA LEU A 563 19.23 -4.23 -40.32
C LEU A 563 19.77 -4.38 -41.74
N ILE A 564 19.59 -5.56 -42.36
CA ILE A 564 19.97 -5.81 -43.76
C ILE A 564 19.31 -4.78 -44.69
N PHE A 565 18.01 -4.52 -44.49
CA PHE A 565 17.27 -3.56 -45.32
C PHE A 565 17.65 -2.09 -45.06
N THR A 566 18.02 -1.76 -43.83
CA THR A 566 18.31 -0.36 -43.44
C THR A 566 19.73 0.06 -43.74
N VAL A 567 20.69 -0.88 -43.69
CA VAL A 567 22.11 -0.62 -43.95
C VAL A 567 22.48 -1.01 -45.38
N ASP A 568 22.41 -2.29 -45.73
CA ASP A 568 22.98 -2.83 -46.98
C ASP A 568 22.13 -2.49 -48.20
N PHE A 569 20.81 -2.65 -48.09
CA PHE A 569 19.91 -2.41 -49.23
C PHE A 569 19.48 -0.95 -49.40
N ARG A 570 19.94 -0.04 -48.54
CA ARG A 570 19.52 1.37 -48.56
C ARG A 570 19.68 2.03 -49.93
N THR A 571 20.79 1.76 -50.61
CA THR A 571 21.09 2.32 -51.94
C THR A 571 20.25 1.65 -53.02
N ILE A 572 20.24 0.32 -53.04
CA ILE A 572 19.51 -0.49 -54.03
C ILE A 572 18.00 -0.20 -54.00
N LEU A 573 17.41 -0.10 -52.81
CA LEU A 573 15.98 0.22 -52.64
C LEU A 573 15.61 1.62 -53.16
N SER A 574 16.54 2.57 -53.14
CA SER A 574 16.30 3.94 -53.62
C SER A 574 16.25 4.05 -55.15
N ASP A 575 16.80 3.05 -55.85
CA ASP A 575 16.84 2.98 -57.31
C ASP A 575 15.65 2.22 -57.89
N LEU A 576 14.89 1.47 -57.08
CA LEU A 576 13.70 0.74 -57.50
C LEU A 576 12.63 1.65 -58.10
N PHE A 577 12.07 1.24 -59.25
CA PHE A 577 11.05 1.93 -60.03
C PHE A 577 11.41 3.34 -60.53
N VAL A 578 12.66 3.78 -60.40
CA VAL A 578 13.12 5.08 -60.92
C VAL A 578 13.47 4.92 -62.42
N PRO A 579 12.88 5.75 -63.31
CA PRO A 579 13.17 5.69 -64.75
C PRO A 579 14.67 5.86 -65.04
N GLY A 580 15.21 5.02 -65.94
CA GLY A 580 16.64 5.01 -66.32
C GLY A 580 17.60 4.36 -65.30
N LYS A 581 17.10 3.91 -64.13
CA LYS A 581 17.90 3.12 -63.18
C LYS A 581 17.36 1.70 -63.01
N TRP A 582 16.06 1.58 -62.78
CA TRP A 582 15.42 0.28 -62.53
C TRP A 582 15.38 -0.63 -63.76
N TYR A 583 15.25 -0.07 -64.96
CA TYR A 583 15.25 -0.86 -66.21
C TYR A 583 16.66 -1.36 -66.59
N ASP A 584 17.69 -0.58 -66.33
CA ASP A 584 19.08 -0.88 -66.74
C ASP A 584 19.84 -1.70 -65.68
N GLN A 585 19.40 -1.67 -64.42
CA GLN A 585 20.05 -2.38 -63.32
C GLN A 585 19.27 -3.64 -62.91
N GLN A 586 19.99 -4.73 -62.64
CA GLN A 586 19.44 -5.96 -62.05
C GLN A 586 19.38 -5.85 -60.52
N ALA A 587 18.61 -4.88 -60.01
CA ALA A 587 18.51 -4.59 -58.58
C ALA A 587 18.06 -5.80 -57.75
N MET A 588 17.05 -6.54 -58.22
CA MET A 588 16.54 -7.73 -57.50
C MET A 588 17.55 -8.87 -57.46
N SER A 589 18.31 -9.09 -58.52
CA SER A 589 19.37 -10.12 -58.53
C SER A 589 20.45 -9.82 -57.50
N ARG A 590 20.81 -8.54 -57.29
CA ARG A 590 21.78 -8.15 -56.26
C ARG A 590 21.26 -8.40 -54.85
N ILE A 591 20.00 -8.06 -54.59
CA ILE A 591 19.33 -8.33 -53.30
C ILE A 591 19.39 -9.82 -52.98
N VAL A 592 19.03 -10.65 -53.96
CA VAL A 592 19.02 -12.11 -53.82
C VAL A 592 20.43 -12.68 -53.60
N THR A 593 21.45 -12.19 -54.30
CA THR A 593 22.84 -12.61 -54.05
C THR A 593 23.27 -12.28 -52.62
N THR A 594 22.96 -11.08 -52.12
CA THR A 594 23.26 -10.72 -50.73
C THR A 594 22.49 -11.58 -49.73
N PHE A 595 21.25 -11.98 -50.04
CA PHE A 595 20.52 -12.96 -49.23
C PHE A 595 21.20 -14.33 -49.21
N ASP A 596 21.71 -14.82 -50.34
CA ASP A 596 22.50 -16.06 -50.40
C ASP A 596 23.77 -15.96 -49.52
N ASP A 597 24.45 -14.80 -49.52
CA ASP A 597 25.62 -14.58 -48.67
C ASP A 597 25.25 -14.63 -47.18
N TYR A 598 24.23 -13.88 -46.76
CA TYR A 598 23.77 -13.87 -45.36
C TYR A 598 23.32 -15.25 -44.87
N VAL A 599 22.52 -15.97 -45.67
CA VAL A 599 22.07 -17.32 -45.27
C VAL A 599 23.23 -18.31 -45.31
N GLY A 600 24.16 -18.17 -46.24
CA GLY A 600 25.38 -18.96 -46.29
C GLY A 600 26.23 -18.82 -45.03
N ASP A 601 26.38 -17.60 -44.52
CA ASP A 601 27.21 -17.29 -43.34
C ASP A 601 26.56 -17.75 -42.02
N TYR A 602 25.21 -17.73 -41.94
CA TYR A 602 24.50 -17.92 -40.66
C TYR A 602 23.71 -19.23 -40.52
N LYS A 603 23.49 -20.00 -41.59
CA LYS A 603 22.68 -21.24 -41.54
C LYS A 603 23.20 -22.29 -40.54
N ASP A 604 24.51 -22.39 -40.37
CA ASP A 604 25.14 -23.45 -39.57
C ASP A 604 25.22 -23.06 -38.08
N VAL A 605 25.00 -21.79 -37.76
CA VAL A 605 25.04 -21.24 -36.39
C VAL A 605 23.65 -20.87 -35.85
N LEU A 606 22.61 -21.02 -36.66
CA LEU A 606 21.22 -20.71 -36.32
C LEU A 606 20.42 -22.00 -36.12
N HIS A 607 19.55 -22.02 -35.12
CA HIS A 607 18.67 -23.17 -34.89
C HIS A 607 17.79 -23.45 -36.12
N PRO A 608 17.57 -24.72 -36.53
CA PRO A 608 16.78 -25.06 -37.72
C PRO A 608 15.39 -24.40 -37.76
N SER A 609 14.67 -24.40 -36.64
CA SER A 609 13.34 -23.75 -36.56
C SER A 609 13.37 -22.23 -36.76
N LEU A 610 14.49 -21.57 -36.46
CA LEU A 610 14.66 -20.13 -36.69
C LEU A 610 15.09 -19.83 -38.14
N LEU A 611 15.68 -20.80 -38.84
CA LEU A 611 16.06 -20.64 -40.25
C LEU A 611 14.82 -20.42 -41.12
N ASP A 612 13.77 -21.22 -40.95
CA ASP A 612 12.53 -21.06 -41.72
C ASP A 612 11.86 -19.71 -41.44
N ILE A 613 11.85 -19.28 -40.16
CA ILE A 613 11.34 -17.97 -39.75
C ILE A 613 12.18 -16.85 -40.37
N LEU A 614 13.51 -16.98 -40.42
CA LEU A 614 14.39 -16.02 -41.06
C LEU A 614 14.09 -15.89 -42.55
N ILE A 615 13.92 -17.01 -43.27
CA ILE A 615 13.60 -16.99 -44.70
C ILE A 615 12.23 -16.34 -44.96
N GLU A 616 11.22 -16.64 -44.13
CA GLU A 616 9.91 -16.00 -44.23
C GLU A 616 9.99 -14.49 -43.97
N GLU A 617 10.68 -14.06 -42.90
CA GLU A 617 10.84 -12.65 -42.56
C GLU A 617 11.64 -11.88 -43.63
N MET A 618 12.67 -12.49 -44.24
CA MET A 618 13.40 -11.92 -45.38
C MET A 618 12.50 -11.69 -46.60
N SER A 619 11.62 -12.64 -46.91
CA SER A 619 10.61 -12.51 -47.96
C SER A 619 9.59 -11.41 -47.65
N ASP A 620 9.02 -11.41 -46.45
CA ASP A 620 8.03 -10.44 -46.01
C ASP A 620 8.59 -9.01 -46.04
N ALA A 621 9.80 -8.83 -45.48
CA ALA A 621 10.49 -7.54 -45.53
C ALA A 621 10.78 -7.10 -46.97
N LEU A 622 11.25 -8.01 -47.83
CA LEU A 622 11.51 -7.71 -49.25
C LEU A 622 10.24 -7.23 -49.95
N LEU A 623 9.14 -7.97 -49.81
CA LEU A 623 7.87 -7.64 -50.42
C LEU A 623 7.33 -6.29 -49.92
N VAL A 624 7.41 -6.03 -48.61
CA VAL A 624 6.99 -4.77 -48.00
C VAL A 624 7.80 -3.60 -48.54
N HIS A 625 9.13 -3.72 -48.56
CA HIS A 625 10.02 -2.66 -49.05
C HIS A 625 9.88 -2.43 -50.57
N TYR A 626 9.69 -3.51 -51.35
CA TYR A 626 9.43 -3.44 -52.79
C TYR A 626 8.13 -2.70 -53.08
N LEU A 627 7.00 -3.06 -52.46
CA LEU A 627 5.73 -2.38 -52.67
C LEU A 627 5.70 -0.95 -52.10
N ALA A 628 6.44 -0.69 -51.02
CA ALA A 628 6.57 0.66 -50.46
C ALA A 628 7.38 1.60 -51.39
N ALA A 629 8.39 1.08 -52.10
CA ALA A 629 9.27 1.85 -52.98
C ALA A 629 8.51 2.58 -54.10
N LEU A 630 7.40 2.01 -54.61
CA LEU A 630 6.51 2.65 -55.58
C LEU A 630 5.98 4.02 -55.13
N ARG A 631 5.81 4.20 -53.82
CA ARG A 631 5.30 5.44 -53.22
C ARG A 631 6.41 6.28 -52.58
N THR A 632 7.47 5.68 -52.07
CA THR A 632 8.52 6.38 -51.32
C THR A 632 9.59 7.00 -52.21
N ASN A 633 9.90 6.38 -53.36
CA ASN A 633 10.94 6.88 -54.26
C ASN A 633 10.44 8.07 -55.06
N ARG A 634 11.30 9.08 -55.23
CA ARG A 634 10.95 10.30 -55.98
C ARG A 634 11.16 10.06 -57.48
N GLY A 635 10.18 10.45 -58.28
CA GLY A 635 10.30 10.37 -59.74
C GLY A 635 9.78 9.08 -60.38
N VAL A 636 9.18 8.17 -59.61
CA VAL A 636 8.52 6.96 -60.13
C VAL A 636 7.37 7.34 -61.05
N LYS A 637 7.48 6.97 -62.33
CA LYS A 637 6.46 7.17 -63.36
C LYS A 637 6.40 5.98 -64.31
N PHE A 638 5.21 5.44 -64.53
CA PHE A 638 4.97 4.37 -65.50
C PHE A 638 4.22 4.91 -66.71
N ARG A 639 4.69 4.55 -67.91
CA ARG A 639 4.06 4.91 -69.19
C ARG A 639 3.57 3.65 -69.89
N ARG A 640 2.38 3.69 -70.52
CA ARG A 640 1.79 2.53 -71.20
C ARG A 640 2.64 1.91 -72.33
N GLY A 641 3.61 2.64 -72.87
CA GLY A 641 4.53 2.16 -73.90
C GLY A 641 5.82 1.51 -73.36
N GLU A 642 6.06 1.55 -72.06
CA GLU A 642 7.26 0.97 -71.43
C GLU A 642 6.98 -0.48 -70.98
N PRO A 643 7.95 -1.41 -71.10
CA PRO A 643 7.77 -2.81 -70.73
C PRO A 643 7.87 -3.06 -69.21
N PHE A 644 7.24 -2.21 -68.38
CA PHE A 644 7.33 -2.31 -66.92
C PHE A 644 6.77 -3.62 -66.36
N ALA A 645 5.67 -4.16 -66.93
CA ALA A 645 5.10 -5.43 -66.46
C ALA A 645 6.02 -6.63 -66.71
N ALA A 646 6.78 -6.62 -67.81
CA ALA A 646 7.82 -7.61 -68.07
C ALA A 646 8.95 -7.50 -67.02
N LYS A 647 9.32 -6.27 -66.63
CA LYS A 647 10.33 -6.03 -65.59
C LYS A 647 9.88 -6.47 -64.20
N PHE A 648 8.63 -6.20 -63.81
CA PHE A 648 8.04 -6.75 -62.57
C PHE A 648 8.10 -8.28 -62.55
N ARG A 649 7.79 -8.93 -63.68
CA ARG A 649 7.89 -10.39 -63.78
C ARG A 649 9.34 -10.88 -63.64
N GLU A 650 10.29 -10.19 -64.27
CA GLU A 650 11.73 -10.50 -64.11
C GLU A 650 12.16 -10.42 -62.64
N ASP A 651 11.80 -9.34 -61.93
CA ASP A 651 12.10 -9.16 -60.51
C ASP A 651 11.47 -10.28 -59.65
N VAL A 652 10.19 -10.62 -59.88
CA VAL A 652 9.52 -11.70 -59.13
C VAL A 652 10.18 -13.05 -59.39
N VAL A 653 10.56 -13.36 -60.64
CA VAL A 653 11.26 -14.61 -60.98
C VAL A 653 12.63 -14.68 -60.30
N ALA A 654 13.36 -13.57 -60.25
CA ALA A 654 14.64 -13.51 -59.53
C ALA A 654 14.46 -13.75 -58.02
N ALA A 655 13.47 -13.13 -57.38
CA ALA A 655 13.17 -13.35 -55.97
C ALA A 655 12.73 -14.81 -55.69
N PHE A 656 11.85 -15.37 -56.54
CA PHE A 656 11.38 -16.75 -56.38
C PHE A 656 12.49 -17.78 -56.59
N GLY A 657 13.45 -17.53 -57.48
CA GLY A 657 14.60 -18.41 -57.67
C GLY A 657 15.46 -18.60 -56.41
N PHE A 658 15.42 -17.66 -55.47
CA PHE A 658 16.04 -17.81 -54.14
C PHE A 658 15.13 -18.56 -53.17
N PHE A 659 13.90 -18.08 -52.98
CA PHE A 659 13.00 -18.65 -51.98
C PHE A 659 12.58 -20.09 -52.31
N GLU A 660 12.57 -20.50 -53.59
CA GLU A 660 12.32 -21.90 -54.00
C GLU A 660 13.35 -22.91 -53.45
N LYS A 661 14.53 -22.45 -53.01
CA LYS A 661 15.51 -23.29 -52.31
C LYS A 661 14.99 -23.80 -50.95
N TYR A 662 13.95 -23.18 -50.40
CA TYR A 662 13.35 -23.47 -49.09
C TYR A 662 11.86 -23.82 -49.27
N PRO A 663 11.53 -25.06 -49.70
CA PRO A 663 10.21 -25.41 -50.20
C PRO A 663 9.08 -25.37 -49.15
N GLU A 664 9.41 -25.57 -47.87
CA GLU A 664 8.44 -25.54 -46.77
C GLU A 664 7.89 -24.12 -46.55
N ALA A 665 8.75 -23.14 -46.31
CA ALA A 665 8.34 -21.73 -46.22
C ALA A 665 7.80 -21.19 -47.57
N PHE A 666 8.36 -21.61 -48.69
CA PHE A 666 8.01 -21.02 -49.99
C PHE A 666 6.56 -21.27 -50.42
N ASN A 667 6.09 -22.51 -50.35
CA ASN A 667 4.79 -22.88 -50.90
C ASN A 667 3.63 -22.45 -49.99
N ASP A 668 3.82 -22.56 -48.69
CA ASP A 668 2.74 -22.40 -47.71
C ASP A 668 2.57 -20.94 -47.28
N THR A 669 3.66 -20.18 -47.09
CA THR A 669 3.58 -18.81 -46.56
C THR A 669 4.01 -17.73 -47.56
N ILE A 670 5.15 -17.90 -48.24
CA ILE A 670 5.74 -16.86 -49.10
C ILE A 670 4.95 -16.63 -50.40
N LYS A 671 4.75 -17.68 -51.20
CA LYS A 671 4.14 -17.58 -52.54
C LYS A 671 2.73 -16.96 -52.53
N PRO A 672 1.84 -17.26 -51.57
CA PRO A 672 0.55 -16.58 -51.45
C PRO A 672 0.66 -15.07 -51.21
N LYS A 673 1.58 -14.62 -50.35
CA LYS A 673 1.76 -13.20 -50.01
C LYS A 673 2.23 -12.39 -51.23
N TRP A 674 3.12 -12.94 -52.06
CA TRP A 674 3.64 -12.27 -53.26
C TRP A 674 2.62 -12.05 -54.39
N LYS A 675 1.43 -12.65 -54.32
CA LYS A 675 0.32 -12.33 -55.24
C LYS A 675 -0.04 -10.83 -55.24
N ALA A 676 0.26 -10.11 -54.15
CA ALA A 676 0.08 -8.66 -54.06
C ALA A 676 0.81 -7.90 -55.19
N VAL A 677 1.97 -8.38 -55.65
CA VAL A 677 2.70 -7.77 -56.78
C VAL A 677 1.91 -7.90 -58.07
N ASN A 678 1.28 -9.05 -58.34
CA ASN A 678 0.45 -9.26 -59.53
C ASN A 678 -0.75 -8.30 -59.56
N PHE A 679 -1.47 -8.16 -58.44
CA PHE A 679 -2.55 -7.16 -58.34
C PHE A 679 -2.06 -5.72 -58.51
N THR A 680 -0.84 -5.42 -58.04
CA THR A 680 -0.21 -4.10 -58.23
C THR A 680 0.07 -3.83 -59.72
N VAL A 681 0.58 -4.82 -60.47
CA VAL A 681 0.79 -4.71 -61.91
C VAL A 681 -0.55 -4.52 -62.64
N GLN A 682 -1.58 -5.30 -62.29
CA GLN A 682 -2.92 -5.14 -62.87
C GLN A 682 -3.49 -3.75 -62.63
N LEU A 683 -3.26 -3.15 -61.45
CA LEU A 683 -3.70 -1.80 -61.14
C LEU A 683 -3.00 -0.72 -62.01
N LEU A 684 -1.74 -0.97 -62.40
CA LEU A 684 -0.96 -0.10 -63.27
C LEU A 684 -1.32 -0.26 -64.75
N GLU A 685 -1.55 -1.49 -65.23
CA GLU A 685 -1.87 -1.78 -66.64
C GLU A 685 -3.34 -1.52 -67.01
N ALA A 686 -4.28 -1.72 -66.08
CA ALA A 686 -5.72 -1.69 -66.36
C ALA A 686 -6.17 -0.38 -67.02
N GLU A 687 -7.08 -0.50 -67.99
CA GLU A 687 -7.78 0.65 -68.58
C GLU A 687 -8.50 1.48 -67.50
N LYS A 688 -8.58 2.79 -67.71
CA LYS A 688 -9.14 3.74 -66.72
C LYS A 688 -10.52 3.34 -66.20
N ALA A 689 -11.36 2.74 -67.05
CA ALA A 689 -12.70 2.28 -66.68
C ALA A 689 -12.70 1.04 -65.77
N LEU A 690 -11.66 0.20 -65.86
CA LEU A 690 -11.54 -1.08 -65.15
C LEU A 690 -10.78 -0.98 -63.81
N VAL A 691 -10.07 0.12 -63.57
CA VAL A 691 -9.32 0.35 -62.32
C VAL A 691 -10.15 0.11 -61.04
N PRO A 692 -11.43 0.55 -60.94
CA PRO A 692 -12.25 0.27 -59.75
C PRO A 692 -12.49 -1.23 -59.53
N SER A 693 -12.75 -2.00 -60.59
CA SER A 693 -12.97 -3.45 -60.47
C SER A 693 -11.71 -4.21 -60.03
N VAL A 694 -10.53 -3.78 -60.48
CA VAL A 694 -9.25 -4.36 -60.05
C VAL A 694 -8.99 -4.04 -58.58
N TYR A 695 -9.35 -2.83 -58.12
CA TYR A 695 -9.27 -2.47 -56.71
C TYR A 695 -10.19 -3.34 -55.83
N GLU A 696 -11.42 -3.60 -56.26
CA GLU A 696 -12.37 -4.45 -55.52
C GLU A 696 -11.83 -5.88 -55.36
N GLN A 697 -11.28 -6.46 -56.41
CA GLN A 697 -10.64 -7.79 -56.37
C GLN A 697 -9.43 -7.80 -55.43
N PHE A 698 -8.56 -6.78 -55.53
CA PHE A 698 -7.40 -6.66 -54.65
C PHE A 698 -7.80 -6.50 -53.18
N LYS A 699 -8.84 -5.69 -52.89
CA LYS A 699 -9.36 -5.49 -51.54
C LYS A 699 -10.05 -6.73 -50.96
N THR A 700 -10.58 -7.60 -51.82
CA THR A 700 -11.22 -8.86 -51.40
C THR A 700 -10.19 -9.90 -50.98
N GLU A 701 -9.09 -10.04 -51.73
CA GLU A 701 -7.99 -10.96 -51.39
C GLU A 701 -7.15 -10.42 -50.22
N PHE A 702 -6.90 -9.11 -50.19
CA PHE A 702 -6.11 -8.42 -49.15
C PHE A 702 -6.99 -7.37 -48.44
N TRP A 703 -7.74 -7.82 -47.43
CA TRP A 703 -8.76 -7.01 -46.75
C TRP A 703 -8.20 -5.76 -46.04
N ASP A 704 -6.94 -5.79 -45.61
CA ASP A 704 -6.20 -4.72 -44.95
C ASP A 704 -5.52 -3.74 -45.95
N LEU A 705 -5.76 -3.90 -47.26
CA LEU A 705 -5.27 -2.99 -48.30
C LEU A 705 -5.71 -1.54 -48.03
N HIS A 706 -4.75 -0.67 -47.75
CA HIS A 706 -5.01 0.72 -47.39
C HIS A 706 -5.16 1.63 -48.62
N LEU A 707 -6.26 2.38 -48.68
CA LEU A 707 -6.58 3.27 -49.81
C LEU A 707 -5.49 4.32 -50.09
N SER A 708 -4.83 4.84 -49.05
CA SER A 708 -3.75 5.84 -49.18
C SER A 708 -2.52 5.33 -49.94
N TRP A 709 -2.27 4.00 -49.94
CA TRP A 709 -1.20 3.40 -50.73
C TRP A 709 -1.63 3.25 -52.18
N VAL A 710 -2.86 2.76 -52.43
CA VAL A 710 -3.48 2.66 -53.77
C VAL A 710 -3.49 4.02 -54.48
N GLU A 711 -3.88 5.10 -53.79
CA GLU A 711 -3.78 6.46 -54.33
C GLU A 711 -2.34 6.85 -54.71
N GLY A 712 -1.35 6.41 -53.92
CA GLY A 712 0.06 6.63 -54.18
C GLY A 712 0.51 5.95 -55.46
N VAL A 713 0.13 4.68 -55.63
CA VAL A 713 0.43 3.89 -56.84
C VAL A 713 -0.25 4.49 -58.06
N LEU A 714 -1.54 4.84 -58.00
CA LEU A 714 -2.24 5.43 -59.15
C LEU A 714 -1.65 6.78 -59.61
N LYS A 715 -1.06 7.57 -58.70
CA LYS A 715 -0.37 8.83 -59.05
C LYS A 715 0.94 8.61 -59.82
N THR A 716 1.50 7.40 -59.82
CA THR A 716 2.69 7.06 -60.60
C THR A 716 2.37 6.82 -62.08
N ARG A 717 1.11 6.62 -62.43
CA ARG A 717 0.65 6.50 -63.82
C ARG A 717 0.84 7.81 -64.61
N ASP A 718 1.02 7.72 -65.92
CA ASP A 718 1.15 8.87 -66.81
C ASP A 718 -0.21 9.48 -67.16
N GLU A 719 -1.25 8.66 -67.32
CA GLU A 719 -2.63 9.05 -67.62
C GLU A 719 -3.50 9.33 -66.39
N TRP A 720 -2.88 9.55 -65.22
CA TRP A 720 -3.59 9.78 -63.96
C TRP A 720 -4.39 11.10 -63.98
N ASP A 721 -5.63 11.05 -63.48
CA ASP A 721 -6.46 12.23 -63.22
C ASP A 721 -7.31 12.09 -61.95
N ARG A 722 -7.81 13.22 -61.42
CA ARG A 722 -8.60 13.24 -60.17
C ARG A 722 -9.87 12.36 -60.25
N THR A 723 -10.41 12.13 -61.45
CA THR A 723 -11.61 11.30 -61.64
C THR A 723 -11.34 9.82 -61.37
N MET A 724 -10.15 9.31 -61.71
CA MET A 724 -9.73 7.94 -61.43
C MET A 724 -9.69 7.65 -59.92
N ILE A 725 -9.08 8.52 -59.11
CA ILE A 725 -9.07 8.36 -57.64
C ILE A 725 -10.48 8.48 -57.07
N SER A 726 -11.31 9.39 -57.58
CA SER A 726 -12.70 9.53 -57.13
C SER A 726 -13.54 8.28 -57.44
N ALA A 727 -13.31 7.62 -58.58
CA ALA A 727 -13.95 6.36 -58.92
C ALA A 727 -13.54 5.22 -57.96
N VAL A 728 -12.25 5.11 -57.64
CA VAL A 728 -11.74 4.14 -56.67
C VAL A 728 -12.25 4.41 -55.24
N LYS A 729 -12.37 5.68 -54.84
CA LYS A 729 -12.99 6.06 -53.55
C LYS A 729 -14.45 5.63 -53.45
N ARG A 730 -15.21 5.77 -54.54
CA ARG A 730 -16.61 5.30 -54.61
C ARG A 730 -16.71 3.79 -54.53
N ALA A 731 -15.84 3.06 -55.25
CA ALA A 731 -15.75 1.61 -55.13
C ALA A 731 -15.36 1.16 -53.70
N ALA A 732 -14.39 1.83 -53.09
CA ALA A 732 -13.99 1.59 -51.70
C ALA A 732 -15.12 1.80 -50.69
N ALA A 733 -15.98 2.81 -50.89
CA ALA A 733 -17.14 3.03 -50.04
C ALA A 733 -18.24 1.97 -50.22
N ALA A 734 -18.30 1.30 -51.39
CA ALA A 734 -19.28 0.26 -51.69
C ALA A 734 -18.79 -1.16 -51.37
N THR A 735 -17.49 -1.35 -51.16
CA THR A 735 -16.88 -2.66 -50.93
C THR A 735 -16.77 -2.94 -49.43
N TYR A 736 -17.54 -3.91 -48.94
CA TYR A 736 -17.43 -4.41 -47.57
C TYR A 736 -16.83 -5.82 -47.57
N THR A 737 -15.65 -5.98 -46.97
CA THR A 737 -14.96 -7.27 -46.82
C THR A 737 -14.87 -7.66 -45.36
N GLY A 738 -15.10 -8.94 -45.04
CA GLY A 738 -14.96 -9.46 -43.68
C GLY A 738 -13.51 -9.32 -43.19
N ARG A 739 -13.32 -8.88 -41.93
CA ARG A 739 -11.98 -8.78 -41.34
C ARG A 739 -11.40 -10.18 -41.14
N GLY A 740 -10.24 -10.45 -41.74
CA GLY A 740 -9.50 -11.70 -41.59
C GLY A 740 -8.19 -11.52 -40.81
N MET A 741 -7.29 -12.52 -40.85
CA MET A 741 -5.92 -12.35 -40.34
C MET A 741 -5.18 -11.24 -41.08
N GLU A 742 -4.29 -10.52 -40.40
CA GLU A 742 -3.49 -9.44 -41.02
C GLU A 742 -2.67 -9.99 -42.19
N THR A 743 -2.61 -9.24 -43.29
CA THR A 743 -1.85 -9.62 -44.48
C THR A 743 -0.62 -8.72 -44.64
N VAL A 744 0.21 -9.01 -45.65
CA VAL A 744 1.37 -8.17 -45.98
C VAL A 744 0.99 -6.72 -46.31
N MET A 745 -0.23 -6.45 -46.80
CA MET A 745 -0.64 -5.11 -47.20
C MET A 745 -0.88 -4.17 -46.02
N GLY A 746 -1.20 -4.68 -44.83
CA GLY A 746 -1.22 -3.95 -43.56
C GLY A 746 0.15 -3.33 -43.27
N LYS A 747 1.22 -4.15 -43.30
CA LYS A 747 2.62 -3.76 -43.08
C LYS A 747 3.12 -2.69 -44.09
N VAL A 748 2.73 -2.79 -45.37
CA VAL A 748 3.11 -1.82 -46.44
C VAL A 748 2.60 -0.39 -46.16
N SER A 749 1.42 -0.27 -45.54
CA SER A 749 0.80 1.03 -45.29
C SER A 749 1.36 1.76 -44.05
N LEU A 750 1.82 1.01 -43.04
CA LEU A 750 2.42 1.48 -41.79
C LEU A 750 3.80 2.13 -41.98
N ALA A 751 4.56 1.73 -43.01
CA ALA A 751 5.90 2.24 -43.31
C ALA A 751 5.97 3.78 -43.52
N LYS A 752 4.85 4.44 -43.85
CA LYS A 752 4.77 5.91 -43.97
C LYS A 752 4.19 6.60 -42.73
N ALA A 753 3.35 5.92 -41.94
CA ALA A 753 2.88 6.46 -40.66
C ALA A 753 4.07 6.65 -39.71
N VAL A 754 4.96 5.65 -39.64
CA VAL A 754 6.20 5.71 -38.86
C VAL A 754 7.18 6.74 -39.40
N LYS A 755 7.43 6.81 -40.72
CA LYS A 755 8.31 7.85 -41.30
C LYS A 755 7.74 9.27 -41.16
N LYS A 756 6.42 9.46 -41.16
CA LYS A 756 5.78 10.76 -40.97
C LYS A 756 5.80 11.19 -39.50
N ALA A 757 5.65 10.24 -38.56
CA ALA A 757 5.83 10.46 -37.13
C ALA A 757 7.30 10.78 -36.77
N VAL A 758 8.25 9.98 -37.25
CA VAL A 758 9.70 10.17 -37.01
C VAL A 758 10.21 11.45 -37.66
N LYS A 759 9.79 11.80 -38.88
CA LYS A 759 10.22 13.06 -39.53
C LYS A 759 9.62 14.30 -38.86
N LYS A 760 8.45 14.19 -38.21
CA LYS A 760 7.86 15.24 -37.38
C LYS A 760 8.68 15.42 -36.10
N SER A 761 9.02 14.32 -35.39
CA SER A 761 9.93 14.34 -34.22
C SER A 761 11.35 14.82 -34.53
N SER A 762 11.98 14.36 -35.62
CA SER A 762 13.34 14.80 -36.00
C SER A 762 13.39 16.26 -36.46
N SER A 763 12.30 16.81 -37.02
CA SER A 763 12.22 18.23 -37.37
C SER A 763 11.97 19.15 -36.16
N MET A 764 11.39 18.59 -35.09
CA MET A 764 11.25 19.24 -33.79
C MET A 764 12.61 19.29 -33.07
N LEU A 765 13.37 18.19 -33.11
CA LEU A 765 14.69 18.08 -32.47
C LEU A 765 15.79 18.91 -33.14
N LEU A 766 15.72 19.17 -34.46
CA LEU A 766 16.69 20.04 -35.15
C LEU A 766 16.41 21.54 -35.01
N LYS A 767 15.22 21.94 -34.52
CA LYS A 767 14.88 23.36 -34.30
C LYS A 767 15.16 23.83 -32.86
N SER A 768 15.38 22.90 -31.92
CA SER A 768 15.78 23.20 -30.55
C SER A 768 17.31 23.23 -30.34
N ALA A 769 18.11 22.91 -31.36
CA ALA A 769 19.56 22.86 -31.29
C ALA A 769 20.24 24.14 -31.81
N GLY A 770 20.22 25.19 -30.97
CA GLY A 770 21.08 26.38 -31.06
C GLY A 770 20.44 27.59 -30.36
N PRO A 771 21.09 28.30 -29.41
CA PRO A 771 22.50 28.26 -29.00
C PRO A 771 22.68 27.71 -27.56
N LEU A 772 23.12 26.46 -27.42
CA LEU A 772 23.65 25.94 -26.15
C LEU A 772 25.08 25.38 -26.29
N SER A 773 25.77 25.72 -27.39
CA SER A 773 27.10 25.18 -27.74
C SER A 773 28.27 26.06 -27.29
N ILE A 774 28.10 26.93 -26.29
CA ILE A 774 29.20 27.82 -25.80
C ILE A 774 29.52 27.67 -24.30
N LEU A 775 28.87 26.76 -23.55
CA LEU A 775 29.12 26.61 -22.10
C LEU A 775 29.57 25.22 -21.63
N LEU A 776 30.10 24.39 -22.54
CA LEU A 776 30.61 23.05 -22.24
C LEU A 776 32.09 22.86 -22.62
N ALA A 777 32.88 23.92 -22.44
CA ALA A 777 34.32 23.92 -22.66
C ALA A 777 35.08 24.59 -21.49
N ALA A 778 34.80 24.21 -20.25
CA ALA A 778 35.65 24.52 -19.11
C ALA A 778 35.33 23.60 -17.92
N SER A 779 35.99 22.44 -17.87
CA SER A 779 36.43 21.69 -16.66
C SER A 779 36.45 20.17 -16.88
N ARG A 780 37.44 19.71 -17.65
CA ARG A 780 38.07 18.41 -17.42
C ARG A 780 39.56 18.67 -17.17
N LEU A 781 40.01 18.51 -15.93
CA LEU A 781 41.33 17.95 -15.62
C LEU A 781 41.39 17.52 -14.13
N ALA A 782 41.55 16.21 -13.94
CA ALA A 782 42.25 15.46 -12.88
C ALA A 782 42.02 15.81 -11.39
N VAL A 783 41.54 14.83 -10.61
CA VAL A 783 42.36 14.03 -9.66
C VAL A 783 41.66 12.68 -9.39
N THR A 784 42.42 11.60 -9.54
CA THR A 784 42.11 10.22 -9.14
C THR A 784 42.39 9.97 -7.65
N ALA A 785 41.57 9.08 -7.05
CA ALA A 785 41.82 8.22 -5.89
C ALA A 785 41.90 8.85 -4.48
N LEU A 786 40.96 8.47 -3.62
CA LEU A 786 41.20 7.69 -2.40
C LEU A 786 39.86 7.20 -1.82
N ALA A 787 39.72 5.89 -1.71
CA ALA A 787 38.66 5.23 -0.97
C ALA A 787 38.87 5.42 0.54
N GLY A 788 37.79 5.73 1.25
CA GLY A 788 37.69 5.72 2.71
C GLY A 788 36.21 5.52 3.10
N PRO A 789 35.90 4.76 4.16
CA PRO A 789 34.55 4.34 4.48
C PRO A 789 33.75 5.52 5.03
N VAL A 790 32.59 5.81 4.45
CA VAL A 790 31.67 6.80 5.03
C VAL A 790 30.91 6.11 6.15
N SER A 791 31.30 6.48 7.36
CA SER A 791 30.62 6.26 8.63
C SER A 791 29.15 6.67 8.56
N SER A 792 28.28 5.76 8.98
CA SER A 792 26.90 6.04 9.41
C SER A 792 26.89 7.14 10.47
N PRO A 793 26.13 8.24 10.29
CA PRO A 793 25.91 9.18 11.37
C PRO A 793 24.84 8.60 12.30
N SER A 794 25.31 7.98 13.38
CA SER A 794 24.55 7.87 14.63
C SER A 794 24.36 9.29 15.19
N GLY A 795 23.24 9.91 14.84
CA GLY A 795 22.82 11.23 15.32
C GLY A 795 21.78 11.10 16.43
N ASP A 796 22.28 11.12 17.66
CA ASP A 796 21.63 11.52 18.91
C ASP A 796 20.27 12.24 18.74
N LEU A 797 19.16 11.55 19.07
CA LEU A 797 17.84 12.16 19.28
C LEU A 797 17.87 12.91 20.62
N SER A 798 18.62 14.02 20.66
CA SER A 798 18.43 15.05 21.67
C SER A 798 17.35 16.01 21.16
N GLU A 799 16.26 16.09 21.92
CA GLU A 799 15.34 17.22 21.88
C GLU A 799 16.15 18.52 22.01
N ARG A 800 16.15 19.33 20.95
CA ARG A 800 16.40 20.77 21.04
C ARG A 800 15.18 21.50 20.50
N GLY A 801 14.53 22.25 21.39
CA GLY A 801 13.28 22.96 21.12
C GLY A 801 13.36 23.87 19.90
N GLY A 802 12.44 23.65 18.96
CA GLY A 802 12.08 24.56 17.87
C GLY A 802 10.56 24.54 17.74
N GLY A 803 9.91 25.69 17.63
CA GLY A 803 8.45 25.79 17.54
C GLY A 803 7.87 25.00 16.36
N LYS A 804 6.58 24.67 16.43
CA LYS A 804 5.85 24.01 15.34
C LYS A 804 5.94 24.84 14.06
N ILE A 805 6.06 24.17 12.91
CA ILE A 805 6.15 24.82 11.60
C ILE A 805 4.75 25.32 11.21
N THR A 806 4.61 26.62 10.94
CA THR A 806 3.34 27.29 10.59
C THR A 806 3.39 27.82 9.16
N PRO A 807 3.20 26.96 8.14
CA PRO A 807 3.20 27.42 6.75
C PRO A 807 2.00 28.35 6.50
N LYS A 808 2.20 29.44 5.76
CA LYS A 808 1.09 30.32 5.35
C LYS A 808 0.21 29.66 4.29
N VAL A 809 0.83 28.96 3.35
CA VAL A 809 0.20 28.23 2.26
C VAL A 809 0.81 26.83 2.17
N VAL A 810 -0.02 25.83 1.91
CA VAL A 810 0.36 24.47 1.57
C VAL A 810 -0.23 24.15 0.20
N ILE A 811 0.60 23.70 -0.73
CA ILE A 811 0.19 23.25 -2.05
C ILE A 811 0.12 21.73 -2.03
N ILE A 812 -0.99 21.17 -2.47
CA ILE A 812 -1.18 19.72 -2.60
C ILE A 812 -1.22 19.40 -4.09
N SER A 813 -0.22 18.66 -4.57
CA SER A 813 -0.11 18.18 -5.95
C SER A 813 -0.13 16.65 -5.93
N MET A 814 -0.99 16.03 -6.72
CA MET A 814 -1.38 14.62 -6.60
C MET A 814 -0.41 13.66 -7.27
N PHE A 815 0.32 14.11 -8.29
CA PHE A 815 1.33 13.29 -8.96
C PHE A 815 2.51 14.10 -9.52
N LYS A 816 3.55 13.40 -9.97
CA LYS A 816 4.90 13.94 -10.20
C LYS A 816 5.00 15.15 -11.15
N TYR A 817 4.14 15.24 -12.16
CA TYR A 817 4.24 16.31 -13.16
C TYR A 817 3.66 17.63 -12.65
N GLU A 818 2.65 17.57 -11.76
CA GLU A 818 2.07 18.75 -11.12
C GLU A 818 3.05 19.39 -10.14
N GLU A 819 3.73 18.57 -9.33
CA GLU A 819 4.77 19.06 -8.42
C GLU A 819 5.94 19.70 -9.19
N ALA A 820 6.30 19.12 -10.35
CA ALA A 820 7.37 19.65 -11.18
C ALA A 820 7.09 21.07 -11.68
N ALA A 821 5.82 21.49 -11.79
CA ALA A 821 5.44 22.86 -12.16
C ALA A 821 5.92 23.90 -11.12
N TRP A 822 6.14 23.48 -9.87
CA TRP A 822 6.57 24.35 -8.77
C TRP A 822 8.09 24.33 -8.55
N LYS A 823 8.86 23.65 -9.41
CA LYS A 823 10.30 23.44 -9.22
C LYS A 823 11.16 24.51 -9.85
N GLY A 824 12.06 25.07 -9.03
CA GLY A 824 13.05 26.06 -9.49
C GLY A 824 12.42 27.39 -9.91
N ILE A 825 11.28 27.73 -9.31
CA ILE A 825 10.58 28.99 -9.54
C ILE A 825 11.35 30.15 -8.91
N ASP A 826 11.21 31.35 -9.46
CA ASP A 826 12.01 32.52 -9.08
C ASP A 826 11.53 33.15 -7.76
N GLU A 827 10.25 32.95 -7.41
CA GLU A 827 9.57 33.61 -6.29
C GLU A 827 9.96 33.01 -4.95
N PHE A 828 10.07 31.69 -4.85
CA PHE A 828 10.47 31.00 -3.62
C PHE A 828 10.96 29.57 -3.85
N ASN A 829 11.92 29.14 -3.02
CA ASN A 829 12.42 27.77 -3.05
C ASN A 829 11.56 26.87 -2.17
N ILE A 830 10.53 26.25 -2.75
CA ILE A 830 9.78 25.17 -2.11
C ILE A 830 10.63 23.92 -1.88
N TYR A 831 11.95 23.93 -2.11
CA TYR A 831 12.85 22.79 -1.91
C TYR A 831 14.01 23.09 -0.92
N ALA A 832 13.81 24.04 0.00
CA ALA A 832 14.80 24.42 1.03
C ALA A 832 14.83 23.56 2.34
N HIS A 833 13.79 22.79 2.65
CA HIS A 833 13.53 22.12 3.94
C HIS A 833 12.81 20.78 3.79
N ASN A 834 13.50 19.64 3.90
CA ASN A 834 12.82 18.34 3.81
C ASN A 834 12.26 17.88 5.18
N ILE A 835 10.96 17.57 5.27
CA ILE A 835 10.29 17.19 6.54
C ILE A 835 9.54 15.86 6.37
N THR A 836 10.14 14.76 6.82
CA THR A 836 9.48 13.44 6.85
C THR A 836 8.29 13.40 7.81
N VAL A 837 7.12 12.93 7.37
CA VAL A 837 5.92 12.81 8.21
C VAL A 837 5.43 11.35 8.26
N PRO A 838 5.39 10.72 9.45
CA PRO A 838 4.85 9.37 9.58
C PRO A 838 3.40 9.29 9.12
N GLY A 839 3.08 8.26 8.32
CA GLY A 839 1.74 8.02 7.77
C GLY A 839 1.50 8.58 6.37
N MET A 840 2.47 9.33 5.81
CA MET A 840 2.47 9.67 4.37
C MET A 840 2.67 8.41 3.52
N SER A 841 2.31 8.47 2.23
CA SER A 841 2.49 7.35 1.30
C SER A 841 3.96 6.83 1.31
N PRO A 842 4.21 5.50 1.30
CA PRO A 842 5.57 4.95 1.32
C PRO A 842 6.42 5.35 0.10
N LEU A 843 5.77 5.67 -1.01
CA LEU A 843 6.45 6.20 -2.19
C LEU A 843 6.95 7.64 -1.95
N PHE A 844 6.36 8.33 -0.97
CA PHE A 844 6.31 9.78 -0.80
C PHE A 844 6.27 10.20 0.69
N PRO A 845 7.28 9.81 1.51
CA PRO A 845 7.20 9.91 2.97
C PRO A 845 7.41 11.34 3.51
N ASP A 846 7.73 12.28 2.63
CA ASP A 846 8.26 13.59 2.95
C ASP A 846 7.28 14.71 2.57
N VAL A 847 7.09 15.68 3.47
CA VAL A 847 6.49 16.98 3.16
C VAL A 847 7.63 17.85 2.67
N HIS A 848 7.62 18.06 1.37
CA HIS A 848 8.69 18.76 0.72
C HIS A 848 8.69 20.22 1.09
N CYS A 849 9.84 20.61 1.59
CA CYS A 849 10.73 21.34 0.73
C CYS A 849 12.02 20.59 0.31
N SER A 850 11.98 19.44 -0.40
CA SER A 850 13.03 18.89 -1.32
C SER A 850 12.38 17.91 -2.32
N ALA A 851 13.05 17.31 -3.31
CA ALA A 851 12.42 16.48 -4.34
C ALA A 851 12.13 15.04 -3.84
N ASP A 852 10.86 14.55 -3.92
CA ASP A 852 10.45 13.16 -4.29
C ASP A 852 9.01 12.75 -3.84
N TYR A 853 8.17 12.39 -4.81
CA TYR A 853 6.85 12.93 -5.20
C TYR A 853 5.60 12.69 -4.30
N GLN A 854 4.36 12.70 -4.82
CA GLN A 854 3.09 12.31 -4.16
C GLN A 854 2.35 11.21 -4.96
N GLY A 855 1.43 10.51 -4.29
CA GLY A 855 0.79 9.29 -4.81
C GLY A 855 -0.65 9.50 -5.19
N GLU A 856 -0.96 9.10 -6.42
CA GLU A 856 -2.27 9.11 -7.06
C GLU A 856 -3.25 8.15 -6.36
N SER A 857 -4.57 8.37 -6.57
CA SER A 857 -5.73 7.67 -5.96
C SER A 857 -6.20 8.16 -4.57
N GLU A 858 -7.52 8.07 -4.36
CA GLU A 858 -8.26 8.54 -3.18
C GLU A 858 -7.66 8.08 -1.85
N ILE A 859 -7.31 6.80 -1.73
CA ILE A 859 -6.82 6.23 -0.46
C ILE A 859 -5.48 6.87 -0.07
N ASN A 860 -4.58 7.05 -1.03
CA ASN A 860 -3.27 7.66 -0.81
C ASN A 860 -3.41 9.15 -0.46
N ALA A 861 -4.31 9.86 -1.15
CA ALA A 861 -4.60 11.26 -0.88
C ALA A 861 -5.16 11.45 0.54
N ALA A 862 -6.19 10.68 0.92
CA ALA A 862 -6.77 10.73 2.27
C ALA A 862 -5.74 10.41 3.36
N GLY A 863 -4.94 9.35 3.16
CA GLY A 863 -3.89 8.95 4.10
C GLY A 863 -2.82 10.03 4.30
N SER A 864 -2.30 10.58 3.19
CA SER A 864 -1.23 11.58 3.21
C SER A 864 -1.70 12.91 3.80
N VAL A 865 -2.87 13.40 3.38
CA VAL A 865 -3.42 14.66 3.93
C VAL A 865 -3.77 14.51 5.41
N ALA A 866 -4.28 13.36 5.85
CA ALA A 866 -4.52 13.10 7.27
C ALA A 866 -3.19 13.04 8.06
N ALA A 867 -2.17 12.37 7.54
CA ALA A 867 -0.85 12.32 8.17
C ALA A 867 -0.25 13.72 8.35
N LEU A 868 -0.32 14.56 7.31
CA LEU A 868 0.09 15.97 7.39
C LEU A 868 -0.73 16.75 8.42
N ALA A 869 -2.06 16.69 8.33
CA ALA A 869 -2.97 17.51 9.14
C ALA A 869 -2.91 17.17 10.65
N PHE A 870 -2.65 15.90 11.00
CA PHE A 870 -2.55 15.44 12.39
C PHE A 870 -1.12 15.39 12.93
N SER A 871 -0.10 15.63 12.08
CA SER A 871 1.29 15.67 12.50
C SER A 871 1.55 16.71 13.59
N GLN A 872 2.32 16.33 14.61
CA GLN A 872 2.73 17.25 15.68
C GLN A 872 3.81 18.23 15.22
N LYS A 873 4.42 18.02 14.04
CA LYS A 873 5.46 18.87 13.47
C LYS A 873 4.94 20.21 12.97
N PHE A 874 3.65 20.30 12.62
CA PHE A 874 3.03 21.48 12.03
C PHE A 874 1.95 22.09 12.93
N ASP A 875 1.72 23.40 12.79
CA ASP A 875 0.51 24.09 13.25
C ASP A 875 -0.17 24.74 12.04
N LEU A 876 -1.27 24.12 11.61
CA LEU A 876 -1.94 24.40 10.33
C LEU A 876 -3.24 25.20 10.49
N LYS A 877 -3.49 25.75 11.68
CA LYS A 877 -4.76 26.45 12.00
C LYS A 877 -5.01 27.71 11.18
N LYS A 878 -3.96 28.37 10.71
CA LYS A 878 -4.05 29.59 9.88
C LYS A 878 -3.62 29.35 8.43
N THR A 879 -3.29 28.11 8.07
CA THR A 879 -2.74 27.75 6.76
C THR A 879 -3.83 27.72 5.68
N TYR A 880 -3.52 28.23 4.49
CA TYR A 880 -4.33 28.03 3.30
C TYR A 880 -3.88 26.78 2.56
N PHE A 881 -4.82 25.92 2.19
CA PHE A 881 -4.56 24.73 1.38
C PHE A 881 -4.99 25.01 -0.04
N MET A 882 -4.08 24.84 -1.00
CA MET A 882 -4.37 24.90 -2.42
C MET A 882 -4.16 23.50 -3.00
N ILE A 883 -5.27 22.82 -3.28
CA ILE A 883 -5.28 21.55 -3.98
C ILE A 883 -5.15 21.90 -5.47
N ALA A 884 -3.99 21.61 -6.06
CA ALA A 884 -3.60 22.09 -7.38
C ALA A 884 -3.15 20.92 -8.25
N GLY A 885 -3.97 20.58 -9.25
CA GLY A 885 -3.67 19.51 -10.19
C GLY A 885 -4.24 19.71 -11.59
N ILE A 886 -3.93 18.79 -12.51
CA ILE A 886 -4.58 18.72 -13.81
C ILE A 886 -5.90 17.94 -13.71
N ALA A 887 -6.70 18.01 -14.77
CA ALA A 887 -8.01 17.38 -14.88
C ALA A 887 -8.43 17.20 -16.34
N GLY A 888 -9.28 16.22 -16.60
CA GLY A 888 -10.13 16.23 -17.79
C GLY A 888 -11.18 17.35 -17.66
N VAL A 889 -11.62 17.92 -18.79
CA VAL A 889 -12.53 19.07 -18.81
C VAL A 889 -13.81 18.79 -19.61
N ASN A 890 -14.94 19.25 -19.09
CA ASN A 890 -16.21 19.27 -19.80
C ASN A 890 -16.19 20.37 -20.88
N PRO A 891 -16.28 20.03 -22.18
CA PRO A 891 -16.26 21.02 -23.27
C PRO A 891 -17.46 21.98 -23.27
N GLU A 892 -18.52 21.72 -22.49
CA GLU A 892 -19.64 22.67 -22.32
C GLU A 892 -19.26 23.87 -21.44
N GLN A 893 -18.29 23.69 -20.54
CA GLN A 893 -17.96 24.68 -19.50
C GLN A 893 -16.61 25.36 -19.74
N ALA A 894 -15.60 24.63 -20.24
CA ALA A 894 -14.25 25.14 -20.42
C ALA A 894 -13.48 24.41 -21.53
N THR A 895 -12.21 24.79 -21.76
CA THR A 895 -11.35 24.22 -22.81
C THR A 895 -10.00 23.75 -22.25
N LEU A 896 -9.22 23.04 -23.06
CA LEU A 896 -7.83 22.66 -22.78
C LEU A 896 -6.97 23.86 -22.37
N GLY A 897 -6.16 23.67 -21.33
CA GLY A 897 -5.33 24.71 -20.72
C GLY A 897 -6.08 25.69 -19.82
N SER A 898 -7.42 25.62 -19.73
CA SER A 898 -8.17 26.49 -18.80
C SER A 898 -7.84 26.15 -17.35
N VAL A 899 -7.96 27.15 -16.47
CA VAL A 899 -7.75 26.99 -15.03
C VAL A 899 -9.11 27.14 -14.34
N THR A 900 -9.50 26.14 -13.58
CA THR A 900 -10.81 26.07 -12.94
C THR A 900 -10.68 26.11 -11.42
N PHE A 901 -11.66 26.70 -10.75
CA PHE A 901 -11.73 26.76 -9.29
C PHE A 901 -13.06 26.21 -8.79
N ALA A 902 -13.01 25.15 -7.97
CA ALA A 902 -14.19 24.42 -7.51
C ALA A 902 -14.90 25.11 -6.34
N ARG A 903 -16.25 25.12 -6.31
CA ARG A 903 -17.04 25.34 -5.09
C ARG A 903 -17.43 24.01 -4.45
N TYR A 904 -17.78 23.02 -5.26
CA TYR A 904 -18.14 21.68 -4.85
C TYR A 904 -17.12 20.66 -5.38
N ALA A 905 -16.86 19.63 -4.57
CA ALA A 905 -16.22 18.40 -4.99
C ALA A 905 -17.20 17.24 -4.75
N VAL A 906 -17.56 16.53 -5.83
CA VAL A 906 -18.61 15.51 -5.81
C VAL A 906 -18.04 14.15 -6.18
N GLN A 907 -18.19 13.15 -5.32
CA GLN A 907 -17.74 11.78 -5.55
C GLN A 907 -18.76 11.03 -6.41
N VAL A 908 -18.66 11.17 -7.73
CA VAL A 908 -19.68 10.69 -8.67
C VAL A 908 -19.67 9.18 -8.86
N ALA A 909 -18.58 8.49 -8.50
CA ALA A 909 -18.46 7.03 -8.64
C ALA A 909 -18.95 6.24 -7.41
N LEU A 910 -19.26 6.90 -6.29
CA LEU A 910 -19.76 6.25 -5.07
C LEU A 910 -21.25 5.89 -5.19
N GLN A 911 -21.53 4.95 -6.09
CA GLN A 911 -22.86 4.50 -6.50
C GLN A 911 -22.81 2.97 -6.75
N TYR A 912 -23.95 2.32 -6.96
CA TYR A 912 -23.95 1.00 -7.58
C TYR A 912 -23.54 1.13 -9.05
N GLU A 913 -22.64 0.27 -9.51
CA GLU A 913 -22.20 0.21 -10.90
C GLU A 913 -22.64 -1.12 -11.53
N PHE A 914 -23.30 -1.02 -12.67
CA PHE A 914 -23.61 -2.14 -13.56
C PHE A 914 -22.96 -1.90 -14.92
N ASP A 915 -22.52 -2.98 -15.56
CA ASP A 915 -22.09 -2.90 -16.95
C ASP A 915 -23.26 -2.38 -17.80
N ALA A 916 -23.02 -1.30 -18.55
CA ALA A 916 -24.06 -0.65 -19.35
C ALA A 916 -24.69 -1.59 -20.40
N ARG A 917 -24.01 -2.69 -20.79
CA ARG A 917 -24.51 -3.69 -21.73
C ARG A 917 -25.50 -4.67 -21.11
N ASP A 918 -25.46 -4.84 -19.80
CA ASP A 918 -26.37 -5.73 -19.05
C ASP A 918 -27.65 -5.00 -18.61
N LEU A 919 -27.67 -3.67 -18.72
CA LEU A 919 -28.81 -2.87 -18.31
C LEU A 919 -29.95 -2.86 -19.33
N PRO A 920 -31.21 -2.81 -18.87
CA PRO A 920 -32.36 -2.59 -19.74
C PRO A 920 -32.26 -1.29 -20.54
N ALA A 921 -32.78 -1.28 -21.76
CA ALA A 921 -32.72 -0.11 -22.67
C ALA A 921 -33.39 1.17 -22.14
N ASN A 922 -34.16 1.11 -21.04
CA ASN A 922 -34.78 2.26 -20.39
C ASN A 922 -33.89 2.94 -19.34
N PHE A 923 -32.70 2.41 -19.05
CA PHE A 923 -31.73 3.02 -18.14
C PHE A 923 -30.76 3.91 -18.93
N SER A 924 -30.52 5.13 -18.45
CA SER A 924 -29.62 6.09 -19.09
C SER A 924 -28.14 5.86 -18.76
N THR A 925 -27.84 5.14 -17.68
CA THR A 925 -26.47 4.90 -17.20
C THR A 925 -26.37 3.63 -16.36
N GLY A 926 -25.14 3.08 -16.30
CA GLY A 926 -24.67 2.02 -15.39
C GLY A 926 -24.75 2.35 -13.90
N TYR A 927 -24.81 3.65 -13.58
CA TYR A 927 -24.67 4.14 -12.22
C TYR A 927 -26.03 4.43 -11.55
N ILE A 928 -26.25 3.83 -10.38
CA ILE A 928 -27.46 4.02 -9.58
C ILE A 928 -27.06 4.45 -8.16
N PRO A 929 -27.58 5.59 -7.64
CA PRO A 929 -27.28 6.07 -6.30
C PRO A 929 -27.55 5.01 -5.22
N LEU A 930 -26.70 4.97 -4.18
CA LEU A 930 -26.82 3.96 -3.13
C LEU A 930 -28.16 4.08 -2.38
N GLY A 931 -28.87 2.96 -2.26
CA GLY A 931 -30.20 2.89 -1.65
C GLY A 931 -31.35 3.30 -2.55
N SER A 932 -31.09 3.71 -3.79
CA SER A 932 -32.10 4.06 -4.80
C SER A 932 -32.31 2.91 -5.81
N ASP A 933 -33.44 2.92 -6.51
CA ASP A 933 -33.80 1.90 -7.50
C ASP A 933 -33.63 2.38 -8.96
N LEU A 934 -33.51 3.69 -9.18
CA LEU A 934 -33.42 4.30 -10.51
C LEU A 934 -32.24 5.28 -10.63
N PRO A 935 -31.61 5.39 -11.82
CA PRO A 935 -30.68 6.47 -12.12
C PRO A 935 -31.36 7.84 -11.97
N GLY A 936 -30.61 8.83 -11.50
CA GLY A 936 -31.11 10.20 -11.36
C GLY A 936 -31.94 10.48 -10.10
N GLU A 937 -32.01 9.53 -9.17
CA GLU A 937 -32.56 9.76 -7.83
C GLU A 937 -31.50 10.37 -6.89
N TYR A 938 -31.94 10.91 -5.75
CA TYR A 938 -31.03 11.34 -4.69
C TYR A 938 -30.71 10.12 -3.80
N PRO A 939 -29.45 9.88 -3.40
CA PRO A 939 -29.09 8.70 -2.61
C PRO A 939 -29.88 8.62 -1.29
N ASP A 940 -30.30 7.40 -0.94
CA ASP A 940 -30.94 7.12 0.34
C ASP A 940 -29.93 6.67 1.41
N ASN A 941 -28.82 6.06 0.96
CA ASN A 941 -27.70 5.66 1.80
C ASN A 941 -26.49 6.54 1.47
N ILE A 942 -26.07 7.37 2.43
CA ILE A 942 -24.89 8.22 2.30
C ILE A 942 -23.83 7.89 3.37
N TYR A 943 -22.56 8.07 3.02
CA TYR A 943 -21.38 7.78 3.84
C TYR A 943 -20.64 9.04 4.31
N GLY A 944 -21.03 10.22 3.84
CA GLY A 944 -20.51 11.51 4.28
C GLY A 944 -19.42 12.09 3.38
N THR A 945 -19.05 11.40 2.30
CA THR A 945 -17.99 11.81 1.37
C THR A 945 -18.50 12.09 -0.04
N GLU A 946 -19.82 12.03 -0.24
CA GLU A 946 -20.50 12.25 -1.51
C GLU A 946 -20.27 13.67 -2.03
N VAL A 947 -20.45 14.68 -1.17
CA VAL A 947 -20.36 16.09 -1.54
C VAL A 947 -19.65 16.89 -0.46
N PHE A 948 -18.63 17.64 -0.87
CA PHE A 948 -17.99 18.69 -0.06
C PHE A 948 -18.19 20.05 -0.71
N GLU A 949 -18.42 21.07 0.11
CA GLU A 949 -18.50 22.48 -0.33
C GLU A 949 -17.39 23.31 0.33
N VAL A 950 -16.64 24.05 -0.49
CA VAL A 950 -15.59 24.97 -0.04
C VAL A 950 -16.04 26.43 -0.12
N SER A 951 -15.25 27.36 0.46
CA SER A 951 -15.63 28.76 0.59
C SER A 951 -15.72 29.47 -0.77
N THR A 952 -16.93 29.88 -1.16
CA THR A 952 -17.17 30.63 -2.41
C THR A 952 -16.45 31.97 -2.39
N ALA A 953 -16.44 32.67 -1.24
CA ALA A 953 -15.75 33.94 -1.10
C ALA A 953 -14.23 33.81 -1.34
N LEU A 954 -13.61 32.74 -0.85
CA LEU A 954 -12.19 32.48 -1.07
C LEU A 954 -11.93 32.07 -2.53
N ARG A 955 -12.79 31.22 -3.11
CA ARG A 955 -12.74 30.81 -4.52
C ARG A 955 -12.75 32.03 -5.45
N ASP A 956 -13.68 32.96 -5.24
CA ASP A 956 -13.82 34.16 -6.09
C ASP A 956 -12.60 35.09 -5.97
N ILE A 957 -12.01 35.19 -4.78
CA ILE A 957 -10.74 35.91 -4.59
C ILE A 957 -9.60 35.21 -5.34
N ALA A 958 -9.49 33.88 -5.25
CA ALA A 958 -8.48 33.11 -5.98
C ALA A 958 -8.64 33.27 -7.51
N ILE A 959 -9.86 33.24 -8.03
CA ILE A 959 -10.16 33.52 -9.45
C ILE A 959 -9.69 34.93 -9.82
N SER A 960 -9.92 35.93 -8.97
CA SER A 960 -9.50 37.31 -9.25
C SER A 960 -7.98 37.46 -9.38
N PHE A 961 -7.21 36.74 -8.57
CA PHE A 961 -5.75 36.70 -8.68
C PHE A 961 -5.29 35.90 -9.90
N ALA A 962 -5.80 34.69 -10.07
CA ALA A 962 -5.45 33.81 -11.18
C ALA A 962 -5.76 34.43 -12.55
N SER A 963 -6.82 35.24 -12.65
CA SER A 963 -7.22 35.92 -13.90
C SER A 963 -6.20 36.97 -14.39
N THR A 964 -5.21 37.32 -13.56
CA THR A 964 -4.10 38.20 -13.96
C THR A 964 -2.97 37.45 -14.67
N ALA A 965 -3.00 36.11 -14.67
CA ALA A 965 -1.99 35.28 -15.31
C ALA A 965 -2.16 35.25 -16.84
N SER A 966 -1.04 35.14 -17.56
CA SER A 966 -1.04 34.83 -18.99
C SER A 966 -1.00 33.33 -19.16
N LEU A 967 -2.14 32.74 -19.55
CA LEU A 967 -2.26 31.29 -19.73
C LEU A 967 -1.56 30.84 -21.01
N ASN A 968 -0.86 29.71 -20.92
CA ASN A 968 -0.22 29.01 -22.02
C ASN A 968 -1.24 28.20 -22.82
N ASP A 969 -0.93 28.01 -24.10
CA ASP A 969 -1.76 27.27 -25.04
C ASP A 969 -0.87 26.61 -26.11
N SER A 970 -1.34 25.55 -26.76
CA SER A 970 -0.58 24.84 -27.80
C SER A 970 -1.30 24.86 -29.15
N ASP A 971 -0.54 24.84 -30.25
CA ASP A 971 -1.11 24.74 -31.61
C ASP A 971 -1.94 23.45 -31.78
N THR A 972 -1.53 22.37 -31.11
CA THR A 972 -2.25 21.09 -31.10
C THR A 972 -3.60 21.24 -30.38
N ALA A 973 -3.63 21.86 -29.19
CA ALA A 973 -4.85 22.12 -28.43
C ALA A 973 -5.81 23.04 -29.20
N GLN A 974 -5.30 24.11 -29.82
CA GLN A 974 -6.06 24.99 -30.71
C GLN A 974 -6.72 24.23 -31.87
N THR A 975 -5.96 23.34 -32.51
CA THR A 975 -6.45 22.54 -33.63
C THR A 975 -7.50 21.53 -33.18
N TYR A 976 -7.26 20.85 -32.05
CA TYR A 976 -8.17 19.84 -31.54
C TYR A 976 -9.48 20.45 -31.06
N ARG A 977 -9.41 21.53 -30.26
CA ARG A 977 -10.60 22.17 -29.72
C ARG A 977 -11.49 22.82 -30.80
N ALA A 978 -10.93 23.17 -31.95
CA ALA A 978 -11.70 23.66 -33.09
C ALA A 978 -12.72 22.62 -33.61
N LEU A 979 -12.52 21.32 -33.34
CA LEU A 979 -13.44 20.24 -33.70
C LEU A 979 -14.78 20.31 -32.93
N TYR A 980 -14.84 21.06 -31.82
CA TYR A 980 -16.06 21.26 -31.03
C TYR A 980 -16.94 22.41 -31.56
N SER A 981 -16.38 23.32 -32.37
CA SER A 981 -17.09 24.46 -32.97
C SER A 981 -18.43 24.14 -33.66
N PRO A 982 -18.65 22.96 -34.29
CA PRO A 982 -19.93 22.63 -34.93
C PRO A 982 -21.11 22.48 -33.96
N VAL A 983 -20.88 22.27 -32.66
CA VAL A 983 -21.93 22.06 -31.65
C VAL A 983 -22.02 23.29 -30.77
N SER A 984 -23.21 23.91 -30.72
CA SER A 984 -23.40 25.18 -29.99
C SER A 984 -23.21 25.07 -28.49
N SER A 985 -23.51 23.91 -27.87
CA SER A 985 -23.26 23.69 -26.43
C SER A 985 -21.76 23.65 -26.11
N TYR A 986 -20.89 23.31 -27.05
CA TYR A 986 -19.43 23.26 -26.85
C TYR A 986 -18.70 24.56 -27.25
N ALA A 987 -19.41 25.70 -27.25
CA ALA A 987 -18.80 26.99 -27.57
C ALA A 987 -17.64 27.35 -26.60
N ALA A 988 -17.76 26.98 -25.33
CA ALA A 988 -16.69 27.14 -24.35
C ALA A 988 -15.47 26.26 -24.69
N GLY A 989 -15.70 24.98 -24.99
CA GLY A 989 -14.67 24.05 -25.42
C GLY A 989 -13.88 24.49 -26.65
N ALA A 990 -14.52 25.18 -27.60
CA ALA A 990 -13.86 25.70 -28.80
C ALA A 990 -13.07 27.02 -28.58
N SER A 991 -13.24 27.69 -27.43
CA SER A 991 -12.63 28.99 -27.13
C SER A 991 -11.18 28.86 -26.62
N PRO A 992 -10.39 29.96 -26.55
CA PRO A 992 -9.08 29.96 -25.89
C PRO A 992 -9.14 29.72 -24.37
N PRO A 993 -8.05 29.27 -23.71
CA PRO A 993 -8.04 28.98 -22.29
C PRO A 993 -8.31 30.25 -21.47
N SER A 994 -9.06 30.09 -20.39
CA SER A 994 -9.40 31.16 -19.46
C SER A 994 -9.50 30.64 -18.03
N VAL A 995 -9.71 31.55 -17.07
CA VAL A 995 -9.97 31.19 -15.68
C VAL A 995 -11.48 31.10 -15.45
N VAL A 996 -11.96 29.96 -14.94
CA VAL A 996 -13.39 29.65 -14.84
C VAL A 996 -13.75 29.20 -13.41
N GLY A 997 -14.85 29.70 -12.87
CA GLY A 997 -15.44 29.17 -11.64
C GLY A 997 -16.49 28.11 -11.98
N CYS A 998 -16.29 26.87 -11.56
CA CYS A 998 -17.17 25.73 -11.80
C CYS A 998 -16.88 24.66 -10.73
N ASP A 999 -17.20 23.38 -10.93
CA ASP A 999 -17.08 22.33 -9.89
C ASP A 999 -16.42 21.04 -10.41
N VAL A 1000 -15.88 20.27 -9.47
CA VAL A 1000 -15.08 19.07 -9.77
C VAL A 1000 -15.82 17.79 -9.40
N ALA A 1001 -15.75 16.80 -10.30
CA ALA A 1001 -16.23 15.45 -10.07
C ALA A 1001 -15.05 14.52 -9.75
N THR A 1002 -15.07 13.92 -8.57
CA THR A 1002 -14.10 12.91 -8.12
C THR A 1002 -14.58 11.50 -8.50
N SER A 1003 -13.68 10.65 -8.97
CA SER A 1003 -13.92 9.24 -9.28
C SER A 1003 -12.62 8.45 -9.19
N ASP A 1004 -12.64 7.24 -8.62
CA ASP A 1004 -11.48 6.35 -8.62
C ASP A 1004 -11.11 5.86 -10.05
N VAL A 1005 -12.09 5.78 -10.95
CA VAL A 1005 -11.87 5.41 -12.36
C VAL A 1005 -11.64 6.65 -13.23
N TYR A 1006 -10.67 6.56 -14.13
CA TYR A 1006 -10.47 7.55 -15.19
C TYR A 1006 -11.48 7.27 -16.32
N TYR A 1007 -12.41 8.20 -16.55
CA TYR A 1007 -13.52 8.01 -17.46
C TYR A 1007 -13.50 8.97 -18.66
N SER A 1008 -14.12 8.55 -19.77
CA SER A 1008 -14.41 9.43 -20.90
C SER A 1008 -15.62 8.96 -21.71
N GLY A 1009 -16.32 9.91 -22.34
CA GLY A 1009 -17.40 9.66 -23.30
C GLY A 1009 -18.73 10.30 -22.91
N ASP A 1010 -19.54 10.64 -23.91
CA ASP A 1010 -20.75 11.47 -23.73
C ASP A 1010 -21.72 10.91 -22.67
N ILE A 1011 -22.02 9.61 -22.74
CA ILE A 1011 -23.04 8.97 -21.88
C ILE A 1011 -22.63 9.02 -20.40
N LEU A 1012 -21.38 8.67 -20.10
CA LEU A 1012 -20.91 8.60 -18.72
C LEU A 1012 -20.66 9.99 -18.15
N SER A 1013 -20.08 10.88 -18.95
CA SER A 1013 -19.85 12.26 -18.55
C SER A 1013 -21.16 13.02 -18.33
N GLU A 1014 -22.22 12.78 -19.12
CA GLU A 1014 -23.57 13.32 -18.89
C GLU A 1014 -24.22 12.72 -17.63
N ALA A 1015 -24.00 11.43 -17.33
CA ALA A 1015 -24.50 10.81 -16.10
C ALA A 1015 -23.87 11.43 -14.84
N PHE A 1016 -22.56 11.70 -14.87
CA PHE A 1016 -21.85 12.34 -13.76
C PHE A 1016 -22.13 13.84 -13.66
N GLU A 1017 -22.42 14.50 -14.78
CA GLU A 1017 -22.97 15.86 -14.80
C GLU A 1017 -24.32 15.94 -14.09
N ASN A 1018 -25.23 15.03 -14.44
CA ASN A 1018 -26.54 14.91 -13.77
C ASN A 1018 -26.39 14.57 -12.29
N THR A 1019 -25.48 13.66 -11.94
CA THR A 1019 -25.19 13.29 -10.54
C THR A 1019 -24.73 14.52 -9.75
N THR A 1020 -23.77 15.28 -10.29
CA THR A 1020 -23.27 16.53 -9.68
C THR A 1020 -24.41 17.51 -9.45
N HIS A 1021 -25.27 17.72 -10.45
CA HIS A 1021 -26.43 18.60 -10.33
C HIS A 1021 -27.42 18.11 -9.26
N ILE A 1022 -27.78 16.82 -9.24
CA ILE A 1022 -28.74 16.27 -8.29
C ILE A 1022 -28.19 16.34 -6.86
N TRP A 1023 -26.96 15.90 -6.63
CA TRP A 1023 -26.40 15.76 -5.28
C TRP A 1023 -26.13 17.10 -4.61
N THR A 1024 -25.86 18.14 -5.41
CA THR A 1024 -25.73 19.54 -4.97
C THR A 1024 -27.06 20.30 -4.98
N ASN A 1025 -28.20 19.62 -5.18
CA ASN A 1025 -29.52 20.25 -5.19
C ASN A 1025 -29.67 21.36 -6.25
N GLY A 1026 -28.99 21.18 -7.38
CA GLY A 1026 -29.03 22.04 -8.56
C GLY A 1026 -28.07 23.23 -8.55
N SER A 1027 -27.18 23.35 -7.56
CA SER A 1027 -26.25 24.48 -7.47
C SER A 1027 -24.89 24.21 -8.12
N GLY A 1028 -24.49 22.95 -8.28
CA GLY A 1028 -23.20 22.54 -8.82
C GLY A 1028 -23.15 22.53 -10.35
N VAL A 1029 -22.00 22.90 -10.92
CA VAL A 1029 -21.70 22.97 -12.36
C VAL A 1029 -20.45 22.14 -12.66
N TYR A 1030 -20.64 20.91 -13.13
CA TYR A 1030 -19.53 19.99 -13.44
C TYR A 1030 -18.69 20.47 -14.63
N CYS A 1031 -17.41 20.74 -14.38
CA CYS A 1031 -16.48 21.16 -15.43
C CYS A 1031 -15.16 20.38 -15.47
N THR A 1032 -14.73 19.79 -14.36
CA THR A 1032 -13.44 19.09 -14.30
C THR A 1032 -13.54 17.75 -13.58
N THR A 1033 -12.69 16.80 -14.00
CA THR A 1033 -12.56 15.49 -13.37
C THR A 1033 -11.36 15.44 -12.44
N ALA A 1034 -11.47 14.67 -11.36
CA ALA A 1034 -10.38 14.42 -10.43
C ALA A 1034 -10.46 13.00 -9.88
N GLN A 1035 -9.37 12.51 -9.27
CA GLN A 1035 -9.39 11.26 -8.51
C GLN A 1035 -9.19 11.48 -7.01
N GLU A 1036 -8.85 12.69 -6.53
CA GLU A 1036 -8.34 12.85 -5.15
C GLU A 1036 -9.05 13.90 -4.29
N ASP A 1037 -9.89 14.76 -4.87
CA ASP A 1037 -10.37 15.97 -4.20
C ASP A 1037 -11.26 15.64 -3.00
N ASN A 1038 -12.25 14.77 -3.17
CA ASN A 1038 -13.12 14.35 -2.07
C ASN A 1038 -12.33 13.67 -0.92
N ALA A 1039 -11.28 12.90 -1.26
CA ALA A 1039 -10.44 12.24 -0.28
C ALA A 1039 -9.61 13.24 0.55
N SER A 1040 -9.00 14.22 -0.12
CA SER A 1040 -8.24 15.31 0.53
C SER A 1040 -9.16 16.16 1.42
N LEU A 1041 -10.34 16.51 0.93
CA LEU A 1041 -11.34 17.28 1.69
C LEU A 1041 -11.89 16.51 2.89
N SER A 1042 -12.09 15.19 2.76
CA SER A 1042 -12.51 14.33 3.87
C SER A 1042 -11.52 14.35 5.04
N ALA A 1043 -10.22 14.28 4.73
CA ALA A 1043 -9.17 14.44 5.74
C ALA A 1043 -9.20 15.83 6.40
N LEU A 1044 -9.38 16.89 5.59
CA LEU A 1044 -9.39 18.28 6.06
C LEU A 1044 -10.64 18.64 6.89
N VAL A 1045 -11.83 18.11 6.56
CA VAL A 1045 -13.04 18.27 7.39
C VAL A 1045 -12.81 17.66 8.76
N ARG A 1046 -12.26 16.44 8.82
CA ARG A 1046 -11.99 15.72 10.08
C ARG A 1046 -10.94 16.45 10.91
N SER A 1047 -9.87 16.96 10.31
CA SER A 1047 -8.86 17.72 11.04
C SER A 1047 -9.40 19.08 11.51
N THR A 1048 -10.30 19.72 10.78
CA THR A 1048 -10.99 20.95 11.23
C THR A 1048 -11.93 20.69 12.39
N LEU A 1049 -12.68 19.59 12.39
CA LEU A 1049 -13.51 19.18 13.54
C LEU A 1049 -12.68 19.06 14.84
N HIS A 1050 -11.41 18.66 14.71
CA HIS A 1050 -10.46 18.55 15.82
C HIS A 1050 -9.60 19.80 16.05
N GLY A 1051 -9.90 20.92 15.39
CA GLY A 1051 -9.22 22.20 15.56
C GLY A 1051 -7.75 22.20 15.11
N LYS A 1052 -7.40 21.35 14.13
CA LYS A 1052 -6.04 21.25 13.56
C LYS A 1052 -5.85 22.11 12.31
N THR A 1053 -6.91 22.27 11.51
CA THR A 1053 -6.96 23.05 10.26
C THR A 1053 -8.22 23.92 10.24
N ASP A 1054 -8.31 24.84 9.28
CA ASP A 1054 -9.50 25.68 9.06
C ASP A 1054 -10.07 25.45 7.66
N PHE A 1055 -11.27 24.86 7.59
CA PHE A 1055 -11.90 24.45 6.33
C PHE A 1055 -12.30 25.64 5.46
N SER A 1056 -12.43 26.86 6.02
CA SER A 1056 -12.70 28.06 5.21
C SER A 1056 -11.50 28.55 4.41
N ARG A 1057 -10.34 27.88 4.52
CA ARG A 1057 -9.06 28.24 3.90
C ARG A 1057 -8.61 27.29 2.79
N ILE A 1058 -9.54 26.52 2.22
CA ILE A 1058 -9.25 25.53 1.18
C ILE A 1058 -9.64 26.08 -0.19
N ILE A 1059 -8.74 25.91 -1.15
CA ILE A 1059 -8.90 26.24 -2.56
C ILE A 1059 -8.71 24.95 -3.34
N VAL A 1060 -9.64 24.64 -4.24
CA VAL A 1060 -9.52 23.52 -5.18
C VAL A 1060 -9.34 24.11 -6.57
N MET A 1061 -8.19 23.86 -7.18
CA MET A 1061 -7.78 24.40 -8.47
C MET A 1061 -7.42 23.25 -9.41
N ARG A 1062 -8.06 23.19 -10.58
CA ARG A 1062 -7.81 22.17 -11.60
C ARG A 1062 -7.48 22.80 -12.96
N THR A 1063 -6.49 22.29 -13.69
CA THR A 1063 -6.16 22.76 -15.04
C THR A 1063 -6.42 21.69 -16.11
N ALA A 1064 -7.02 22.10 -17.22
CA ALA A 1064 -7.56 21.16 -18.21
C ALA A 1064 -6.49 20.52 -19.11
N SER A 1065 -6.16 19.25 -18.91
CA SER A 1065 -5.17 18.49 -19.71
C SER A 1065 -5.74 17.81 -20.94
N ASP A 1066 -7.02 17.46 -20.89
CA ASP A 1066 -7.75 16.68 -21.89
C ASP A 1066 -9.27 16.95 -21.74
N PHE A 1067 -10.07 16.56 -22.73
CA PHE A 1067 -11.53 16.62 -22.67
C PHE A 1067 -12.12 15.30 -22.18
N ASP A 1068 -13.10 15.40 -21.27
CA ASP A 1068 -13.81 14.25 -20.68
C ASP A 1068 -14.70 13.51 -21.69
N ARG A 1069 -15.01 14.10 -22.84
CA ARG A 1069 -15.87 13.52 -23.87
C ARG A 1069 -15.43 13.99 -25.26
N PRO A 1070 -15.62 13.18 -26.32
CA PRO A 1070 -15.10 13.47 -27.65
C PRO A 1070 -15.85 14.61 -28.36
N PRO A 1071 -15.24 15.29 -29.35
CA PRO A 1071 -16.01 16.05 -30.33
C PRO A 1071 -16.81 15.09 -31.23
N PRO A 1072 -17.87 15.53 -31.93
CA PRO A 1072 -18.73 14.65 -32.74
C PRO A 1072 -18.04 13.87 -33.86
N SER A 1073 -16.81 14.25 -34.21
CA SER A 1073 -16.02 13.63 -35.28
C SER A 1073 -15.06 12.53 -34.79
N VAL A 1074 -14.98 12.30 -33.49
CA VAL A 1074 -14.06 11.37 -32.83
C VAL A 1074 -14.85 10.40 -31.96
N SER A 1075 -14.44 9.13 -31.86
CA SER A 1075 -15.09 8.19 -30.96
C SER A 1075 -14.61 8.39 -29.50
N ALA A 1076 -15.44 8.02 -28.52
CA ALA A 1076 -15.02 8.11 -27.11
C ALA A 1076 -13.75 7.27 -26.82
N LEU A 1077 -13.62 6.10 -27.45
CA LEU A 1077 -12.43 5.24 -27.36
C LEU A 1077 -11.18 5.96 -27.90
N ASP A 1078 -11.29 6.58 -29.07
CA ASP A 1078 -10.17 7.31 -29.68
C ASP A 1078 -9.78 8.53 -28.85
N ASN A 1079 -10.77 9.29 -28.34
CA ASN A 1079 -10.54 10.47 -27.50
C ASN A 1079 -9.71 10.15 -26.24
N LEU A 1080 -9.99 9.00 -25.62
CA LEU A 1080 -9.30 8.58 -24.40
C LEU A 1080 -7.95 7.92 -24.65
N LEU A 1081 -7.85 6.97 -25.61
CA LEU A 1081 -6.68 6.09 -25.71
C LEU A 1081 -5.68 6.46 -26.81
N TYR A 1082 -6.10 7.16 -27.85
CA TYR A 1082 -5.32 7.24 -29.09
C TYR A 1082 -5.07 8.65 -29.61
N VAL A 1083 -5.92 9.61 -29.26
CA VAL A 1083 -5.83 10.99 -29.77
C VAL A 1083 -5.03 11.87 -28.82
N ASP A 1084 -3.93 12.44 -29.34
CA ASP A 1084 -3.23 13.52 -28.67
C ASP A 1084 -4.01 14.83 -28.82
N GLN A 1085 -4.63 15.27 -27.72
CA GLN A 1085 -5.43 16.49 -27.66
C GLN A 1085 -4.56 17.75 -27.48
N GLY A 1086 -3.28 17.61 -27.11
CA GLY A 1086 -2.33 18.70 -26.95
C GLY A 1086 -2.52 19.60 -25.72
N GLY A 1087 -3.37 19.21 -24.77
CA GLY A 1087 -3.69 20.00 -23.56
C GLY A 1087 -2.78 19.74 -22.36
N PHE A 1088 -2.07 18.61 -22.30
CA PHE A 1088 -1.27 18.20 -21.14
C PHE A 1088 -0.19 19.22 -20.75
N ASP A 1089 0.72 19.57 -21.69
CA ASP A 1089 1.79 20.53 -21.39
C ASP A 1089 1.25 21.94 -21.04
N PRO A 1090 0.26 22.51 -21.77
CA PRO A 1090 -0.40 23.75 -21.34
C PRO A 1090 -0.98 23.68 -19.93
N ALA A 1091 -1.67 22.59 -19.57
CA ALA A 1091 -2.28 22.41 -18.26
C ALA A 1091 -1.23 22.45 -17.13
N ILE A 1092 -0.12 21.73 -17.28
CA ILE A 1092 0.98 21.71 -16.30
C ILE A 1092 1.59 23.12 -16.13
N ASN A 1093 1.86 23.83 -17.22
CA ASN A 1093 2.39 25.20 -17.13
C ASN A 1093 1.38 26.17 -16.48
N ASN A 1094 0.09 26.00 -16.77
CA ASN A 1094 -0.95 26.88 -16.26
C ASN A 1094 -1.26 26.65 -14.78
N ILE A 1095 -0.96 25.45 -14.22
CA ILE A 1095 -0.96 25.22 -12.76
C ILE A 1095 -0.10 26.28 -12.08
N TYR A 1096 1.15 26.41 -12.57
CA TYR A 1096 2.09 27.38 -12.02
C TYR A 1096 1.67 28.81 -12.34
N PHE A 1097 1.42 29.16 -13.61
CA PHE A 1097 1.16 30.54 -14.00
C PHE A 1097 -0.04 31.17 -13.30
N ALA A 1098 -1.12 30.43 -13.10
CA ALA A 1098 -2.28 30.91 -12.37
C ALA A 1098 -2.12 30.74 -10.85
N GLY A 1099 -1.62 29.58 -10.41
CA GLY A 1099 -1.51 29.27 -8.99
C GLY A 1099 -0.51 30.18 -8.25
N ILE A 1100 0.60 30.57 -8.88
CA ILE A 1100 1.56 31.50 -8.27
C ILE A 1100 0.93 32.85 -7.96
N LYS A 1101 0.03 33.35 -8.83
CA LYS A 1101 -0.70 34.61 -8.60
C LYS A 1101 -1.60 34.53 -7.38
N VAL A 1102 -2.20 33.37 -7.13
CA VAL A 1102 -2.99 33.12 -5.91
C VAL A 1102 -2.09 33.14 -4.68
N VAL A 1103 -0.94 32.46 -4.73
CA VAL A 1103 0.03 32.43 -3.62
C VAL A 1103 0.57 33.83 -3.31
N GLU A 1104 1.02 34.58 -4.31
CA GLU A 1104 1.48 35.97 -4.18
C GLU A 1104 0.40 36.85 -3.55
N GLY A 1105 -0.84 36.78 -4.05
CA GLY A 1105 -1.96 37.55 -3.50
C GLY A 1105 -2.26 37.24 -2.02
N ILE A 1106 -2.16 35.96 -1.62
CA ILE A 1106 -2.32 35.56 -0.21
C ILE A 1106 -1.17 36.10 0.66
N LEU A 1107 0.06 36.02 0.17
CA LEU A 1107 1.26 36.45 0.90
C LEU A 1107 1.33 37.97 1.06
N GLU A 1108 1.03 38.72 -0.01
CA GLU A 1108 0.98 40.19 -0.01
C GLU A 1108 -0.16 40.70 0.89
N GLY A 1109 -1.33 40.06 0.84
CA GLY A 1109 -2.48 40.36 1.67
C GLY A 1109 -2.44 39.74 3.08
N TRP A 1110 -1.34 39.12 3.49
CA TRP A 1110 -1.31 38.25 4.67
C TRP A 1110 -1.77 38.96 5.94
N HIS A 1111 -1.12 40.07 6.30
CA HIS A 1111 -1.39 40.76 7.55
C HIS A 1111 -2.69 41.59 7.54
N SER A 1112 -3.23 41.90 6.35
CA SER A 1112 -4.45 42.72 6.21
C SER A 1112 -5.73 41.89 6.16
N THR A 1113 -5.69 40.73 5.47
CA THR A 1113 -6.89 39.96 5.12
C THR A 1113 -6.72 38.48 5.48
N PHE A 1114 -5.65 37.84 4.98
CA PHE A 1114 -5.58 36.38 4.98
C PHE A 1114 -5.22 35.77 6.34
N GLU A 1115 -4.47 36.46 7.20
CA GLU A 1115 -4.14 35.95 8.54
C GLU A 1115 -5.40 35.77 9.40
N ALA A 1116 -6.30 36.77 9.39
CA ALA A 1116 -7.57 36.73 10.12
C ALA A 1116 -8.52 35.66 9.57
N GLY A 1117 -8.42 35.36 8.27
CA GLY A 1117 -9.29 34.40 7.57
C GLY A 1117 -10.45 35.09 6.87
N ILE A 1118 -10.91 34.50 5.76
CA ILE A 1118 -12.04 34.99 5.00
C ILE A 1118 -13.31 34.30 5.49
N LYS A 1119 -14.29 35.08 5.92
CA LYS A 1119 -15.58 34.54 6.37
C LYS A 1119 -16.36 33.99 5.17
N PRO A 1120 -16.76 32.70 5.18
CA PRO A 1120 -17.57 32.13 4.11
C PRO A 1120 -18.92 32.84 3.97
N THR A 1121 -19.36 32.99 2.72
CA THR A 1121 -20.70 33.50 2.35
C THR A 1121 -21.71 32.38 2.16
N ASN A 1122 -21.23 31.16 1.96
CA ASN A 1122 -21.96 29.92 1.74
C ASN A 1122 -21.74 28.92 2.90
N TYR A 1123 -22.42 27.77 2.83
CA TYR A 1123 -22.08 26.62 3.66
C TYR A 1123 -20.70 26.08 3.26
N ILE A 1124 -19.98 25.51 4.23
CA ILE A 1124 -18.71 24.81 3.98
C ILE A 1124 -18.66 23.54 4.82
N GLY A 1125 -18.20 22.44 4.23
CA GLY A 1125 -18.11 21.14 4.90
C GLY A 1125 -18.64 19.99 4.06
N ASP A 1126 -19.07 18.93 4.71
CA ASP A 1126 -19.53 17.67 4.11
C ASP A 1126 -21.06 17.55 4.15
N ILE A 1127 -21.61 16.60 3.39
CA ILE A 1127 -23.06 16.32 3.34
C ILE A 1127 -23.69 16.00 4.70
N PHE A 1128 -22.91 15.52 5.68
CA PHE A 1128 -23.37 15.27 7.04
C PHE A 1128 -23.49 16.51 7.93
N ASN A 1129 -23.10 17.69 7.46
CA ASN A 1129 -23.04 18.89 8.29
C ASN A 1129 -22.10 18.75 9.50
N THR A 1130 -20.97 18.06 9.33
CA THR A 1130 -20.04 17.73 10.43
C THR A 1130 -19.48 18.99 11.11
N LEU A 1131 -19.22 20.05 10.35
CA LEU A 1131 -18.71 21.33 10.86
C LEU A 1131 -19.80 22.26 11.42
N GLY A 1132 -21.07 21.90 11.26
CA GLY A 1132 -22.22 22.74 11.58
C GLY A 1132 -22.46 23.85 10.55
N GLY A 1133 -23.67 24.42 10.56
CA GLY A 1133 -24.10 25.40 9.57
C GLY A 1133 -25.50 25.09 9.03
N LYS A 1134 -25.83 25.70 7.89
CA LYS A 1134 -27.05 25.44 7.12
C LYS A 1134 -26.67 24.99 5.71
N PRO A 1135 -26.48 23.69 5.47
CA PRO A 1135 -26.23 23.16 4.14
C PRO A 1135 -27.35 23.53 3.16
N ASP A 1136 -27.00 23.82 1.91
CA ASP A 1136 -27.95 24.02 0.80
C ASP A 1136 -28.16 22.74 -0.05
N TYR A 1137 -27.43 21.68 0.27
CA TYR A 1137 -27.55 20.31 -0.23
C TYR A 1137 -27.66 19.28 0.91
N GLY A 1138 -27.94 18.02 0.59
CA GLY A 1138 -28.15 16.94 1.56
C GLY A 1138 -29.57 16.94 2.17
N ARG A 1139 -29.99 15.81 2.74
CA ARG A 1139 -31.31 15.73 3.39
C ARG A 1139 -31.19 16.10 4.87
N PRO A 1140 -32.10 16.92 5.43
CA PRO A 1140 -32.05 17.28 6.86
C PRO A 1140 -32.06 16.11 7.84
N SER A 1141 -32.59 14.96 7.45
CA SER A 1141 -32.58 13.72 8.24
C SER A 1141 -31.19 13.13 8.44
N GLU A 1142 -30.23 13.47 7.58
CA GLU A 1142 -28.87 12.93 7.57
C GLU A 1142 -27.87 13.79 8.33
N PHE A 1143 -28.24 15.02 8.70
CA PHE A 1143 -27.34 15.97 9.35
C PHE A 1143 -27.01 15.55 10.78
N ILE A 1144 -25.71 15.52 11.09
CA ILE A 1144 -25.20 15.24 12.44
C ILE A 1144 -25.42 16.48 13.30
N ASN A 1145 -26.43 16.46 14.17
CA ASN A 1145 -26.82 17.60 14.99
C ASN A 1145 -25.77 17.87 16.11
N PRO A 1146 -24.93 18.94 16.04
CA PRO A 1146 -23.85 19.16 17.00
C PRO A 1146 -24.38 19.64 18.37
N SER A 1147 -25.63 20.11 18.42
CA SER A 1147 -26.26 20.76 19.57
C SER A 1147 -26.85 19.79 20.60
N ALA A 1148 -26.92 18.48 20.34
CA ALA A 1148 -27.57 17.50 21.21
C ALA A 1148 -26.66 16.86 22.29
N ARG A 1149 -25.37 17.23 22.37
CA ARG A 1149 -24.39 16.63 23.31
C ARG A 1149 -24.29 17.30 24.70
N LYS A 1150 -25.33 18.02 25.15
CA LYS A 1150 -25.45 18.42 26.58
C LYS A 1150 -26.60 17.65 27.24
N ARG A 1151 -26.20 16.73 28.12
CA ARG A 1151 -26.97 15.90 29.08
C ARG A 1151 -28.41 16.37 29.39
N SER A 1152 -29.38 15.47 29.23
CA SER A 1152 -30.46 15.17 30.20
C SER A 1152 -31.20 13.86 29.81
N PRO A 1153 -31.68 13.06 30.79
CA PRO A 1153 -32.15 11.69 30.56
C PRO A 1153 -33.62 11.67 30.10
N VAL A 1154 -33.88 11.05 28.95
CA VAL A 1154 -35.24 10.98 28.40
C VAL A 1154 -35.94 9.69 28.84
N ARG A 1155 -37.01 9.91 29.63
CA ARG A 1155 -38.12 8.99 29.90
C ARG A 1155 -38.68 8.40 28.60
N ARG A 1156 -38.81 7.07 28.53
CA ARG A 1156 -39.74 6.40 27.61
C ARG A 1156 -41.17 6.58 28.09
N SER A 1157 -42.04 7.14 27.25
CA SER A 1157 -43.49 6.88 27.34
C SER A 1157 -44.02 6.45 25.97
N VAL A 1158 -44.61 5.26 25.95
CA VAL A 1158 -45.35 4.66 24.84
C VAL A 1158 -46.77 5.24 24.80
N ARG A 1159 -47.27 5.58 23.60
CA ARG A 1159 -48.66 5.29 23.18
C ARG A 1159 -48.92 5.55 21.68
N MET A 1160 -49.35 4.50 20.98
CA MET A 1160 -50.24 4.51 19.79
C MET A 1160 -51.71 4.84 20.21
N PRO A 1161 -52.72 5.10 19.32
CA PRO A 1161 -52.87 4.59 17.93
C PRO A 1161 -53.52 5.51 16.84
N ARG A 1162 -53.35 5.06 15.57
CA ARG A 1162 -54.17 5.15 14.33
C ARG A 1162 -55.15 6.33 14.08
N ALA A 1163 -55.08 6.93 12.88
CA ALA A 1163 -56.04 6.78 11.75
C ALA A 1163 -56.17 8.06 10.86
N ARG A 1164 -55.65 8.02 9.63
CA ARG A 1164 -56.36 8.16 8.34
C ARG A 1164 -55.36 8.11 7.19
#